data_AF-A0AAD3TXZ1-F1
#
_entry.id   AF-A0AAD3TXZ1-F1
#
_cell.length_a   1.000
_cell.length_b   1.000
_cell.length_c   1.000
_cell.angle_alpha   90.00
_cell.angle_beta   90.00
_cell.angle_gamma   90.00
#
_symmetry.space_group_name_H-M   'P 1'
#
loop_
_entity.id
_entity.type
_entity.pdbx_description
1 polymer ?
#
loop_
_entity_poly.entity_id
_entity_poly.type
_entity_poly.pdbx_seq_one_letter_code
_entity_poly.pdbx_strand_id
1 'polypeptide(L)'
;MSGDAAQAQRLYRAGMDAYGRQAYEEALSAFDRAVSLGDRSWKVLDAKAAAMNKMGGAWRTAAFETASSLCKKYGDKSHRPWYRAASILLELGLLDAAERSITRGLALASASDAAARKPLLNLREVGKRKRSALAARRDENVAEAEATRKATMCFAHLLTPDILYLVAKAGDGDTPLRMAGVCQDWRGAMLSHSSLWGHLRLGRRRPAAKAATWVDRSRGRIKSIEITRYVAEADTAAIAAELASSIENVESVNLHYLTQGASGRYFAAWQGRCRALRELKVKSDPRVSQHAMFRLLHHDCCSLEVVEMITAHLTPTPIVHSFDIGTGIPIAPAQLAALRHLVLGHGVVHSDQAWVLALAAAAPRLAHLELRCTNHTISPADEDPITLEHLTHLEVCDRTGLLTPTKALHTPNLSVYSAWNWHTRSSPGPPLSVLDNVRGLPPTLTSLDIGRCGLNQAELLGLLPEFTSLRFLNVSFCGIDNTLLEALVDGILPNLTALSLAGHDVISAGPLRRLVYGRLGIEAAKAKPASVKRSAFAPKKRSKPEASASQPTSQLLQAGPKVPITWICVDQCNGMAVEILSVLRKHVPFISNQNGPVVEDRVRGRGAFAWDSDLACEHAAEGCHLRKRRADEDGWYVHHTCKQARQG
;
A
#
# COMPACT_ATOMS: atom_id res chain seq x y z
N MET A 1 55.80 27.65 -58.98
CA MET A 1 54.75 26.74 -58.47
C MET A 1 54.58 26.73 -56.94
N SER A 2 55.15 27.69 -56.17
CA SER A 2 54.95 27.76 -54.71
C SER A 2 53.67 28.50 -54.27
N GLY A 3 53.05 29.28 -55.17
CA GLY A 3 51.86 30.09 -54.86
C GLY A 3 50.59 29.27 -54.60
N ASP A 4 50.35 28.23 -55.40
CA ASP A 4 49.09 27.45 -55.35
C ASP A 4 48.95 26.67 -54.04
N ALA A 5 50.05 26.11 -53.53
CA ALA A 5 50.06 25.40 -52.25
C ALA A 5 49.73 26.33 -51.07
N ALA A 6 50.30 27.54 -51.05
CA ALA A 6 50.00 28.53 -50.02
C ALA A 6 48.55 29.04 -50.12
N GLN A 7 48.00 29.13 -51.33
CA GLN A 7 46.60 29.49 -51.54
C GLN A 7 45.64 28.38 -51.14
N ALA A 8 45.92 27.12 -51.48
CA ALA A 8 45.13 25.97 -51.06
C ALA A 8 45.08 25.84 -49.52
N GLN A 9 46.22 26.06 -48.85
CA GLN A 9 46.30 26.07 -47.38
C GLN A 9 45.46 27.19 -46.74
N ARG A 10 45.41 28.38 -47.37
CA ARG A 10 44.54 29.49 -46.94
C ARG A 10 43.06 29.13 -47.10
N LEU A 11 42.68 28.53 -48.23
CA LEU A 11 41.32 28.06 -48.48
C LEU A 11 40.89 26.95 -47.50
N TYR A 12 41.78 26.03 -47.15
CA TYR A 12 41.50 25.03 -46.12
C TYR A 12 41.23 25.68 -44.75
N ARG A 13 42.02 26.68 -44.35
CA ARG A 13 41.78 27.43 -43.09
C ARG A 13 40.43 28.16 -43.13
N ALA A 14 40.16 28.88 -44.21
CA ALA A 14 38.87 29.55 -44.41
C ALA A 14 37.68 28.55 -44.37
N GLY A 15 37.82 27.37 -44.98
CA GLY A 15 36.82 26.32 -44.92
C GLY A 15 36.61 25.76 -43.52
N MET A 16 37.68 25.59 -42.73
CA MET A 16 37.58 25.17 -41.32
C MET A 16 36.92 26.25 -40.46
N ASP A 17 37.21 27.53 -40.70
CA ASP A 17 36.59 28.66 -40.01
C ASP A 17 35.09 28.75 -40.35
N ALA A 18 34.72 28.61 -41.62
CA ALA A 18 33.33 28.53 -42.06
C ALA A 18 32.60 27.31 -41.46
N TYR A 19 33.27 26.14 -41.40
CA TYR A 19 32.72 24.95 -40.76
C TYR A 19 32.47 25.17 -39.26
N GLY A 20 33.38 25.85 -38.56
CA GLY A 20 33.22 26.22 -37.15
C GLY A 20 32.03 27.16 -36.91
N ARG A 21 31.77 28.08 -37.85
CA ARG A 21 30.59 28.96 -37.88
C ARG A 21 29.30 28.27 -38.36
N GLN A 22 29.34 26.97 -38.65
CA GLN A 22 28.23 26.19 -39.21
C GLN A 22 27.78 26.64 -40.61
N ALA A 23 28.57 27.44 -41.32
CA ALA A 23 28.36 27.83 -42.71
C ALA A 23 28.83 26.70 -43.64
N TYR A 24 28.13 25.56 -43.64
CA TYR A 24 28.61 24.33 -44.27
C TYR A 24 28.72 24.42 -45.80
N GLU A 25 27.88 25.22 -46.47
CA GLU A 25 27.96 25.48 -47.91
C GLU A 25 29.21 26.29 -48.28
N GLU A 26 29.48 27.36 -47.52
CA GLU A 26 30.69 28.17 -47.66
C GLU A 26 31.94 27.33 -47.40
N ALA A 27 31.91 26.50 -46.35
CA ALA A 27 32.98 25.57 -46.03
C ALA A 27 33.23 24.57 -47.17
N LEU A 28 32.17 23.97 -47.71
CA LEU A 28 32.24 23.03 -48.83
C LEU A 28 32.85 23.70 -50.07
N SER A 29 32.39 24.90 -50.42
CA SER A 29 32.94 25.70 -51.54
C SER A 29 34.43 26.00 -51.35
N ALA A 30 34.85 26.40 -50.14
CA ALA A 30 36.25 26.63 -49.84
C ALA A 30 37.11 25.35 -49.95
N PHE A 31 36.61 24.21 -49.48
CA PHE A 31 37.28 22.91 -49.64
C PHE A 31 37.36 22.47 -51.10
N ASP A 32 36.32 22.68 -51.90
CA ASP A 32 36.32 22.37 -53.33
C ASP A 32 37.35 23.20 -54.12
N ARG A 33 37.46 24.49 -53.78
CA ARG A 33 38.50 25.35 -54.36
C ARG A 33 39.90 24.91 -53.95
N ALA A 34 40.10 24.50 -52.69
CA ALA A 34 41.39 23.96 -52.23
C ALA A 34 41.78 22.68 -52.99
N VAL A 35 40.82 21.76 -53.19
CA VAL A 35 41.02 20.54 -54.00
C VAL A 35 41.34 20.87 -55.46
N SER A 36 40.72 21.90 -56.02
CA SER A 36 40.94 22.35 -57.41
C SER A 36 42.34 22.95 -57.62
N LEU A 37 42.92 23.58 -56.58
CA LEU A 37 44.31 24.03 -56.56
C LEU A 37 45.32 22.91 -56.27
N GLY A 38 44.87 21.65 -56.25
CA GLY A 38 45.72 20.46 -56.15
C GLY A 38 45.92 19.92 -54.73
N ASP A 39 45.38 20.54 -53.68
CA ASP A 39 45.46 19.99 -52.32
C ASP A 39 44.46 18.85 -52.13
N ARG A 40 44.92 17.63 -52.47
CA ARG A 40 44.20 16.37 -52.25
C ARG A 40 44.65 15.68 -50.97
N SER A 41 45.12 16.43 -49.97
CA SER A 41 45.45 15.87 -48.67
C SER A 41 44.21 15.27 -48.02
N TRP A 42 44.42 14.21 -47.23
CA TRP A 42 43.31 13.54 -46.54
C TRP A 42 42.56 14.49 -45.57
N LYS A 43 43.23 15.55 -45.08
CA LYS A 43 42.64 16.56 -44.20
C LYS A 43 41.55 17.37 -44.92
N VAL A 44 41.84 17.86 -46.13
CA VAL A 44 40.88 18.63 -46.93
C VAL A 44 39.68 17.76 -47.30
N LEU A 45 39.92 16.53 -47.76
CA LEU A 45 38.86 15.61 -48.14
C LEU A 45 38.01 15.14 -46.94
N ASP A 46 38.61 14.92 -45.76
CA ASP A 46 37.87 14.59 -44.54
C ASP A 46 36.99 15.76 -44.10
N ALA A 47 37.51 16.99 -44.13
CA ALA A 47 36.76 18.19 -43.81
C ALA A 47 35.62 18.45 -44.82
N LYS A 48 35.87 18.19 -46.12
CA LYS A 48 34.87 18.22 -47.18
C LYS A 48 33.73 17.21 -46.91
N ALA A 49 34.07 15.96 -46.60
CA ALA A 49 33.08 14.94 -46.23
C ALA A 49 32.32 15.29 -44.94
N ALA A 50 32.99 15.94 -43.98
CA ALA A 50 32.37 16.44 -42.76
C ALA A 50 31.29 17.49 -43.06
N ALA A 51 31.62 18.49 -43.89
CA ALA A 51 30.70 19.55 -44.30
C ALA A 51 29.46 18.97 -45.00
N MET A 52 29.67 18.08 -45.98
CA MET A 52 28.56 17.41 -46.67
C MET A 52 27.67 16.60 -45.72
N ASN A 53 28.25 15.90 -44.73
CA ASN A 53 27.46 15.14 -43.76
C ASN A 53 26.56 16.07 -42.92
N LYS A 54 27.07 17.25 -42.55
CA LYS A 54 26.33 18.24 -41.76
C LYS A 54 25.22 18.94 -42.56
N MET A 55 25.38 19.09 -43.87
CA MET A 55 24.32 19.61 -44.75
C MET A 55 23.12 18.67 -44.85
N GLY A 56 23.29 17.36 -44.62
CA GLY A 56 22.20 16.40 -44.62
C GLY A 56 21.60 16.13 -46.00
N GLY A 57 20.46 15.44 -46.05
CA GLY A 57 19.73 15.14 -47.29
C GLY A 57 20.59 14.39 -48.32
N ALA A 58 20.53 14.84 -49.58
CA ALA A 58 21.27 14.26 -50.72
C ALA A 58 22.80 14.29 -50.54
N TRP A 59 23.33 15.23 -49.75
CA TRP A 59 24.77 15.37 -49.54
C TRP A 59 25.38 14.23 -48.71
N ARG A 60 24.58 13.48 -47.95
CA ARG A 60 25.10 12.36 -47.13
C ARG A 60 25.65 11.22 -47.98
N THR A 61 25.07 10.96 -49.15
CA THR A 61 25.56 9.92 -50.07
C THR A 61 26.92 10.34 -50.65
N ALA A 62 27.04 11.57 -51.16
CA ALA A 62 28.30 12.12 -51.64
C ALA A 62 29.38 12.21 -50.53
N ALA A 63 28.96 12.55 -49.30
CA ALA A 63 29.83 12.51 -48.12
C ALA A 63 30.38 11.10 -47.88
N PHE A 64 29.50 10.09 -47.95
CA PHE A 64 29.87 8.69 -47.74
C PHE A 64 30.81 8.19 -48.84
N GLU A 65 30.56 8.52 -50.10
CA GLU A 65 31.45 8.18 -51.21
C GLU A 65 32.84 8.78 -51.03
N THR A 66 32.90 10.06 -50.65
CA THR A 66 34.15 10.76 -50.35
C THR A 66 34.88 10.08 -49.18
N ALA A 67 34.18 9.81 -48.08
CA ALA A 67 34.75 9.11 -46.91
C ALA A 67 35.19 7.67 -47.26
N SER A 68 34.45 6.96 -48.10
CA SER A 68 34.77 5.60 -48.57
C SER A 68 36.03 5.59 -49.44
N SER A 69 36.18 6.56 -50.35
CA SER A 69 37.43 6.73 -51.11
C SER A 69 38.63 7.01 -50.20
N LEU A 70 38.43 7.77 -49.12
CA LEU A 70 39.46 8.03 -48.11
C LEU A 70 39.83 6.77 -47.34
N CYS A 71 38.85 5.94 -46.97
CA CYS A 71 39.10 4.64 -46.35
C CYS A 71 39.91 3.73 -47.29
N LYS A 72 39.61 3.71 -48.60
CA LYS A 72 40.38 2.90 -49.56
C LYS A 72 41.83 3.37 -49.70
N LYS A 73 42.06 4.69 -49.72
CA LYS A 73 43.39 5.26 -50.01
C LYS A 73 44.28 5.42 -48.76
N TYR A 74 43.69 5.73 -47.62
CA TYR A 74 44.41 6.08 -46.39
C TYR A 74 43.98 5.23 -45.18
N GLY A 75 43.04 4.31 -45.36
CA GLY A 75 42.46 3.53 -44.28
C GLY A 75 43.44 2.62 -43.56
N ASP A 76 44.54 2.21 -44.19
CA ASP A 76 45.56 1.37 -43.53
C ASP A 76 46.51 2.19 -42.62
N LYS A 77 46.55 3.52 -42.82
CA LYS A 77 47.49 4.42 -42.14
C LYS A 77 46.84 5.30 -41.08
N SER A 78 45.51 5.48 -41.13
CA SER A 78 44.81 6.38 -40.23
C SER A 78 43.41 5.88 -39.86
N HIS A 79 43.05 6.06 -38.60
CA HIS A 79 41.71 5.77 -38.09
C HIS A 79 40.66 6.82 -38.49
N ARG A 80 41.08 8.03 -38.90
CA ARG A 80 40.15 9.17 -39.15
C ARG A 80 39.17 8.95 -40.30
N PRO A 81 39.55 8.40 -41.47
CA PRO A 81 38.60 8.05 -42.52
C PRO A 81 37.51 7.09 -42.03
N TRP A 82 37.88 6.10 -41.22
CA TRP A 82 36.93 5.14 -40.64
C TRP A 82 35.97 5.79 -39.65
N TYR A 83 36.45 6.73 -38.82
CA TYR A 83 35.58 7.54 -37.96
C TYR A 83 34.56 8.35 -38.78
N ARG A 84 35.01 9.00 -39.87
CA ARG A 84 34.12 9.78 -40.74
C ARG A 84 33.05 8.91 -41.39
N ALA A 85 33.44 7.78 -41.97
CA ALA A 85 32.53 6.83 -42.57
C ALA A 85 31.50 6.31 -41.55
N ALA A 86 31.96 5.91 -40.35
CA ALA A 86 31.08 5.48 -39.27
C ALA A 86 30.06 6.55 -38.86
N SER A 87 30.51 7.80 -38.71
CA SER A 87 29.62 8.92 -38.36
C SER A 87 28.55 9.14 -39.42
N ILE A 88 28.89 9.09 -40.71
CA ILE A 88 27.92 9.25 -41.81
C ILE A 88 26.94 8.07 -41.84
N LEU A 89 27.43 6.84 -41.69
CA LEU A 89 26.59 5.63 -41.69
C LEU A 89 25.59 5.61 -40.53
N LEU A 90 25.96 6.13 -39.35
CA LEU A 90 25.03 6.30 -38.22
C LEU A 90 23.92 7.30 -38.53
N GLU A 91 24.21 8.36 -39.27
CA GLU A 91 23.18 9.34 -39.70
C GLU A 91 22.32 8.83 -40.86
N LEU A 92 22.84 7.91 -41.66
CA LEU A 92 22.07 7.18 -42.68
C LEU A 92 21.22 6.04 -42.10
N GLY A 93 21.35 5.74 -40.80
CA GLY A 93 20.64 4.62 -40.17
C GLY A 93 21.19 3.23 -40.53
N LEU A 94 22.33 3.16 -41.21
CA LEU A 94 23.00 1.92 -41.60
C LEU A 94 23.88 1.40 -40.45
N LEU A 95 23.23 1.02 -39.33
CA LEU A 95 23.89 0.78 -38.04
C LEU A 95 24.94 -0.35 -38.08
N ASP A 96 24.71 -1.42 -38.85
CA ASP A 96 25.67 -2.53 -38.95
C ASP A 96 26.90 -2.15 -39.79
N ALA A 97 26.69 -1.37 -40.85
CA ALA A 97 27.79 -0.82 -41.63
C ALA A 97 28.63 0.14 -40.80
N ALA A 98 27.98 1.00 -40.00
CA ALA A 98 28.66 1.89 -39.08
C ALA A 98 29.50 1.13 -38.06
N GLU A 99 28.98 0.05 -37.45
CA GLU A 99 29.73 -0.78 -36.50
C GLU A 99 30.98 -1.38 -37.15
N ARG A 100 30.88 -1.90 -38.39
CA ARG A 100 32.05 -2.40 -39.12
C ARG A 100 33.11 -1.32 -39.34
N SER A 101 32.70 -0.10 -39.69
CA SER A 101 33.62 1.04 -39.82
C SER A 101 34.25 1.44 -38.48
N ILE A 102 33.48 1.43 -37.38
CA ILE A 102 33.99 1.72 -36.03
C ILE A 102 35.03 0.67 -35.62
N THR A 103 34.75 -0.62 -35.83
CA THR A 103 35.66 -1.71 -35.51
C THR A 103 36.97 -1.59 -36.27
N ARG A 104 36.93 -1.30 -37.57
CA ARG A 104 38.15 -1.06 -38.37
C ARG A 104 38.93 0.15 -37.87
N GLY A 105 38.25 1.27 -37.56
CA GLY A 105 38.90 2.45 -36.99
C GLY A 105 39.57 2.19 -35.65
N LEU A 106 38.94 1.39 -34.77
CA LEU A 106 39.49 1.03 -33.45
C LEU A 106 40.68 0.07 -33.53
N ALA A 107 40.75 -0.76 -34.58
CA ALA A 107 41.90 -1.63 -34.82
C ALA A 107 43.16 -0.85 -35.22
N LEU A 108 42.98 0.30 -35.87
CA LEU A 108 44.07 1.17 -36.35
C LEU A 108 44.46 2.24 -35.33
N ALA A 109 43.56 2.61 -34.41
CA ALA A 109 43.87 3.50 -33.30
C ALA A 109 44.63 2.71 -32.23
N SER A 110 45.94 2.98 -32.12
CA SER A 110 46.82 2.41 -31.09
C SER A 110 46.12 2.37 -29.72
N ALA A 111 46.31 1.29 -28.97
CA ALA A 111 45.77 1.18 -27.62
C ALA A 111 46.23 2.33 -26.70
N SER A 112 47.40 2.92 -26.95
CA SER A 112 47.93 4.08 -26.21
C SER A 112 47.36 5.43 -26.65
N ASP A 113 46.73 5.54 -27.83
CA ASP A 113 46.17 6.79 -28.35
C ASP A 113 44.72 6.96 -27.89
N ALA A 114 44.55 7.36 -26.63
CA ALA A 114 43.24 7.61 -26.04
C ALA A 114 42.44 8.70 -26.79
N ALA A 115 43.12 9.68 -27.39
CA ALA A 115 42.49 10.78 -28.12
C ALA A 115 41.85 10.30 -29.43
N ALA A 116 42.47 9.36 -30.14
CA ALA A 116 41.92 8.72 -31.33
C ALA A 116 40.77 7.74 -31.04
N ARG A 117 40.85 7.00 -29.93
CA ARG A 117 39.88 5.96 -29.58
C ARG A 117 38.57 6.53 -29.04
N LYS A 118 38.63 7.60 -28.24
CA LYS A 118 37.45 8.19 -27.57
C LYS A 118 36.31 8.55 -28.55
N PRO A 119 36.54 9.22 -29.69
CA PRO A 119 35.46 9.52 -30.65
C PRO A 119 34.80 8.28 -31.25
N LEU A 120 35.57 7.23 -31.56
CA LEU A 120 35.05 5.97 -32.11
C LEU A 120 34.20 5.20 -31.08
N LEU A 121 34.64 5.15 -29.82
CA LEU A 121 33.86 4.57 -28.73
C LEU A 121 32.56 5.34 -28.50
N ASN A 122 32.59 6.67 -28.57
CA ASN A 122 31.38 7.49 -28.51
C ASN A 122 30.40 7.16 -29.63
N LEU A 123 30.87 7.01 -30.88
CA LEU A 123 30.02 6.57 -32.00
C LEU A 123 29.43 5.18 -31.76
N ARG A 124 30.18 4.27 -31.14
CA ARG A 124 29.70 2.92 -30.80
C ARG A 124 28.52 2.98 -29.82
N GLU A 125 28.64 3.80 -28.78
CA GLU A 125 27.55 4.01 -27.81
C GLU A 125 26.33 4.69 -28.45
N VAL A 126 26.53 5.64 -29.37
CA VAL A 126 25.44 6.23 -30.17
C VAL A 126 24.75 5.16 -31.03
N GLY A 127 25.52 4.27 -31.67
CA GLY A 127 24.99 3.16 -32.46
C GLY A 127 24.17 2.18 -31.64
N LYS A 128 24.63 1.83 -30.42
CA LYS A 128 23.86 1.00 -29.48
C LYS A 128 22.53 1.65 -29.09
N ARG A 129 22.55 2.94 -28.72
CA ARG A 129 21.33 3.69 -28.37
C ARG A 129 20.33 3.73 -29.53
N LYS A 130 20.79 3.99 -30.77
CA LYS A 130 19.94 3.98 -31.98
C LYS A 130 19.34 2.58 -32.23
N ARG A 131 20.10 1.49 -32.03
CA ARG A 131 19.57 0.12 -32.15
C ARG A 131 18.49 -0.18 -31.12
N SER A 132 18.73 0.14 -29.85
CA SER A 132 17.74 -0.06 -28.78
C SER A 132 16.46 0.72 -29.04
N ALA A 133 16.55 1.96 -29.53
CA ALA A 133 15.40 2.77 -29.87
C ALA A 133 14.58 2.21 -31.04
N LEU A 134 15.23 1.67 -32.07
CA LEU A 134 14.55 1.02 -33.20
C LEU A 134 13.87 -0.29 -32.79
N ALA A 135 14.51 -1.08 -31.93
CA ALA A 135 13.91 -2.29 -31.37
C ALA A 135 12.64 -1.97 -30.56
N ALA A 136 12.73 -0.99 -29.65
CA ALA A 136 11.58 -0.56 -28.86
C ALA A 136 10.41 -0.09 -29.73
N ARG A 137 10.67 0.71 -30.78
CA ARG A 137 9.62 1.12 -31.73
C ARG A 137 9.00 -0.03 -32.50
N ARG A 138 9.80 -1.04 -32.86
CA ARG A 138 9.28 -2.24 -33.53
C ARG A 138 8.34 -3.02 -32.61
N ASP A 139 8.73 -3.17 -31.35
CA ASP A 139 7.92 -3.87 -30.35
C ASP A 139 6.61 -3.11 -30.06
N GLU A 140 6.66 -1.77 -29.97
CA GLU A 140 5.47 -0.90 -29.85
C GLU A 140 4.52 -1.08 -31.04
N ASN A 141 5.03 -1.04 -32.27
CA ASN A 141 4.21 -1.20 -33.48
C ASN A 141 3.57 -2.61 -33.55
N VAL A 142 4.29 -3.66 -33.11
CA VAL A 142 3.74 -5.02 -33.07
C VAL A 142 2.62 -5.12 -32.03
N ALA A 143 2.81 -4.53 -30.84
CA ALA A 143 1.80 -4.50 -29.81
C ALA A 143 0.54 -3.72 -30.23
N GLU A 144 0.71 -2.58 -30.90
CA GLU A 144 -0.39 -1.77 -31.43
C GLU A 144 -1.16 -2.51 -32.54
N ALA A 145 -0.45 -3.18 -33.45
CA ALA A 145 -1.06 -4.01 -34.49
C ALA A 145 -1.86 -5.18 -33.88
N GLU A 146 -1.31 -5.85 -32.85
CA GLU A 146 -2.00 -6.93 -32.16
C GLU A 146 -3.24 -6.43 -31.40
N ALA A 147 -3.16 -5.29 -30.72
CA ALA A 147 -4.28 -4.67 -30.04
C ALA A 147 -5.40 -4.30 -31.02
N THR A 148 -5.05 -3.72 -32.17
CA THR A 148 -5.99 -3.37 -33.25
C THR A 148 -6.66 -4.61 -33.83
N ARG A 149 -5.91 -5.70 -34.02
CA ARG A 149 -6.45 -7.00 -34.46
C ARG A 149 -7.42 -7.60 -33.45
N LYS A 150 -7.11 -7.50 -32.15
CA LYS A 150 -8.01 -7.96 -31.08
C LYS A 150 -9.29 -7.12 -31.02
N ALA A 151 -9.18 -5.80 -31.18
CA ALA A 151 -10.33 -4.90 -31.19
C ALA A 151 -11.28 -5.16 -32.38
N THR A 152 -10.76 -5.53 -33.55
CA THR A 152 -11.57 -5.89 -34.71
C THR A 152 -12.32 -7.23 -34.56
N MET A 153 -11.88 -8.11 -33.66
CA MET A 153 -12.56 -9.37 -33.33
C MET A 153 -13.54 -9.25 -32.15
N CYS A 154 -14.08 -8.06 -31.88
CA CYS A 154 -15.00 -7.87 -30.76
C CYS A 154 -16.39 -8.49 -31.04
N PHE A 155 -16.56 -9.74 -30.59
CA PHE A 155 -17.84 -10.47 -30.62
C PHE A 155 -18.82 -10.05 -29.53
N ALA A 156 -18.65 -8.86 -28.92
CA ALA A 156 -19.53 -8.36 -27.86
C ALA A 156 -21.00 -8.26 -28.30
N HIS A 157 -21.25 -8.05 -29.59
CA HIS A 157 -22.60 -8.05 -30.17
C HIS A 157 -23.25 -9.45 -30.24
N LEU A 158 -22.47 -10.53 -30.10
CA LEU A 158 -22.96 -11.91 -30.05
C LEU A 158 -23.33 -12.37 -28.62
N LEU A 159 -23.07 -11.54 -27.60
CA LEU A 159 -23.46 -11.88 -26.24
C LEU A 159 -24.99 -11.82 -26.11
N THR A 160 -25.58 -12.92 -25.65
CA THR A 160 -27.01 -12.96 -25.37
C THR A 160 -27.37 -12.03 -24.19
N PRO A 161 -28.61 -11.53 -24.11
CA PRO A 161 -29.06 -10.70 -22.99
C PRO A 161 -28.79 -11.32 -21.61
N ASP A 162 -28.88 -12.65 -21.49
CA ASP A 162 -28.63 -13.36 -20.23
C ASP A 162 -27.15 -13.30 -19.81
N ILE A 163 -26.22 -13.45 -20.76
CA ILE A 163 -24.79 -13.31 -20.47
C ILE A 163 -24.50 -11.87 -20.05
N LEU A 164 -25.07 -10.89 -20.76
CA LEU A 164 -24.94 -9.48 -20.39
C LEU A 164 -25.48 -9.23 -18.98
N TYR A 165 -26.62 -9.83 -18.64
CA TYR A 165 -27.20 -9.75 -17.30
C TYR A 165 -26.26 -10.32 -16.23
N LEU A 166 -25.68 -11.51 -16.46
CA LEU A 166 -24.75 -12.13 -15.52
C LEU A 166 -23.48 -11.29 -15.34
N VAL A 167 -22.94 -10.75 -16.43
CA VAL A 167 -21.79 -9.83 -16.39
C VAL A 167 -22.15 -8.56 -15.62
N ALA A 168 -23.31 -7.96 -15.88
CA ALA A 168 -23.77 -6.77 -15.19
C ALA A 168 -23.98 -7.01 -13.69
N LYS A 169 -24.53 -8.18 -13.32
CA LYS A 169 -24.78 -8.60 -11.94
C LYS A 169 -23.48 -8.91 -11.17
N ALA A 170 -22.46 -9.42 -11.84
CA ALA A 170 -21.14 -9.66 -11.25
C ALA A 170 -20.33 -8.37 -11.05
N GLY A 171 -20.70 -7.30 -11.76
CA GLY A 171 -20.07 -5.98 -11.64
C GLY A 171 -20.52 -5.19 -10.40
N ASP A 172 -20.02 -3.96 -10.31
CA ASP A 172 -20.48 -2.99 -9.31
C ASP A 172 -21.86 -2.40 -9.66
N GLY A 173 -22.46 -1.64 -8.73
CA GLY A 173 -23.79 -1.04 -8.92
C GLY A 173 -23.93 -0.06 -10.11
N ASP A 174 -22.84 0.45 -10.66
CA ASP A 174 -22.85 1.34 -11.83
C ASP A 174 -22.53 0.57 -13.13
N THR A 175 -22.19 -0.71 -13.06
CA THR A 175 -21.89 -1.56 -14.23
C THR A 175 -23.06 -1.63 -15.22
N PRO A 176 -24.33 -1.81 -14.81
CA PRO A 176 -25.46 -1.79 -15.73
C PRO A 176 -25.57 -0.49 -16.54
N LEU A 177 -25.27 0.66 -15.94
CA LEU A 177 -25.27 1.95 -16.65
C LEU A 177 -24.18 2.03 -17.70
N ARG A 178 -22.96 1.58 -17.36
CA ARG A 178 -21.82 1.56 -18.30
C ARG A 178 -22.11 0.63 -19.48
N MET A 179 -22.66 -0.56 -19.21
CA MET A 179 -23.05 -1.52 -20.24
C MET A 179 -24.17 -0.98 -21.14
N ALA A 180 -25.14 -0.26 -20.57
CA ALA A 180 -26.18 0.43 -21.35
C ALA A 180 -25.65 1.56 -22.25
N GLY A 181 -24.38 1.97 -22.08
CA GLY A 181 -23.70 2.94 -22.93
C GLY A 181 -23.12 2.35 -24.22
N VAL A 182 -22.98 1.02 -24.33
CA VAL A 182 -22.22 0.35 -25.41
C VAL A 182 -22.97 0.39 -26.75
N CYS A 183 -24.17 -0.19 -26.82
CA CYS A 183 -25.03 -0.15 -28.00
C CYS A 183 -26.52 -0.15 -27.59
N GLN A 184 -27.43 -0.01 -28.57
CA GLN A 184 -28.87 0.00 -28.30
C GLN A 184 -29.39 -1.33 -27.75
N ASP A 185 -28.88 -2.46 -28.24
CA ASP A 185 -29.31 -3.79 -27.78
C ASP A 185 -28.90 -4.04 -26.33
N TRP A 186 -27.65 -3.71 -25.99
CA TRP A 186 -27.16 -3.79 -24.61
C TRP A 186 -27.95 -2.87 -23.69
N ARG A 187 -28.31 -1.66 -24.16
CA ARG A 187 -29.18 -0.75 -23.42
C ARG A 187 -30.56 -1.37 -23.17
N GLY A 188 -31.20 -1.93 -24.19
CA GLY A 188 -32.48 -2.63 -24.04
C GLY A 188 -32.39 -3.76 -23.02
N ALA A 189 -31.36 -4.59 -23.13
CA ALA A 189 -31.10 -5.70 -22.21
C ALA A 189 -30.86 -5.23 -20.77
N MET A 190 -30.08 -4.17 -20.52
CA MET A 190 -29.83 -3.67 -19.17
C MET A 190 -31.07 -3.02 -18.55
N LEU A 191 -31.84 -2.27 -19.35
CA LEU A 191 -33.02 -1.55 -18.87
C LEU A 191 -34.22 -2.46 -18.60
N SER A 192 -34.34 -3.60 -19.29
CA SER A 192 -35.46 -4.54 -19.08
C SER A 192 -35.37 -5.32 -17.75
N HIS A 193 -34.18 -5.44 -17.16
CA HIS A 193 -33.95 -6.24 -15.96
C HIS A 193 -33.95 -5.41 -14.68
N SER A 194 -35.12 -5.27 -14.06
CA SER A 194 -35.29 -4.53 -12.80
C SER A 194 -34.38 -4.99 -11.64
N SER A 195 -33.94 -6.26 -11.61
CA SER A 195 -33.05 -6.75 -10.55
C SER A 195 -31.64 -6.16 -10.61
N LEU A 196 -31.22 -5.63 -11.77
CA LEU A 196 -29.94 -4.92 -11.90
C LEU A 196 -29.93 -3.56 -11.18
N TRP A 197 -31.11 -3.07 -10.80
CA TRP A 197 -31.32 -1.76 -10.16
C TRP A 197 -31.56 -1.89 -8.65
N GLY A 198 -31.28 -3.06 -8.07
CA GLY A 198 -31.47 -3.32 -6.64
C GLY A 198 -30.43 -2.64 -5.74
N HIS A 199 -29.31 -2.19 -6.29
CA HIS A 199 -28.28 -1.46 -5.55
C HIS A 199 -28.19 -0.02 -6.05
N LEU A 200 -28.53 0.93 -5.18
CA LEU A 200 -28.53 2.36 -5.46
C LEU A 200 -27.32 3.02 -4.81
N ARG A 201 -26.35 3.41 -5.63
CA ARG A 201 -25.20 4.22 -5.20
C ARG A 201 -25.38 5.69 -5.57
N LEU A 202 -25.50 6.57 -4.58
CA LEU A 202 -25.63 8.01 -4.75
C LEU A 202 -24.27 8.73 -4.60
N GLY A 203 -24.02 9.65 -5.52
CA GLY A 203 -22.82 10.50 -5.56
C GLY A 203 -23.17 11.98 -5.71
N ARG A 204 -22.22 12.81 -6.12
CA ARG A 204 -22.40 14.29 -6.15
C ARG A 204 -23.29 14.82 -7.26
N ARG A 205 -23.39 14.13 -8.41
CA ARG A 205 -24.05 14.66 -9.61
C ARG A 205 -25.50 14.17 -9.68
N ARG A 206 -26.44 15.09 -9.50
CA ARG A 206 -27.90 14.87 -9.62
C ARG A 206 -28.41 13.65 -8.84
N PRO A 207 -28.10 13.54 -7.52
CA PRO A 207 -28.46 12.35 -6.74
C PRO A 207 -29.97 12.13 -6.65
N ALA A 208 -30.79 13.19 -6.56
CA ALA A 208 -32.25 13.08 -6.55
C ALA A 208 -32.80 12.47 -7.85
N ALA A 209 -32.35 12.96 -9.02
CA ALA A 209 -32.77 12.39 -10.31
C ALA A 209 -32.31 10.93 -10.47
N LYS A 210 -31.13 10.58 -9.95
CA LYS A 210 -30.64 9.19 -9.94
C LYS A 210 -31.54 8.31 -9.06
N ALA A 211 -31.91 8.77 -7.86
CA ALA A 211 -32.81 8.04 -6.97
C ALA A 211 -34.15 7.74 -7.64
N ALA A 212 -34.81 8.76 -8.23
CA ALA A 212 -36.07 8.60 -8.93
C ALA A 212 -35.97 7.59 -10.10
N THR A 213 -34.91 7.70 -10.90
CA THR A 213 -34.63 6.73 -11.99
C THR A 213 -34.46 5.30 -11.47
N TRP A 214 -33.85 5.13 -10.29
CA TRP A 214 -33.65 3.80 -9.69
C TRP A 214 -34.94 3.23 -9.11
N VAL A 215 -35.77 4.05 -8.47
CA VAL A 215 -37.07 3.63 -7.95
C VAL A 215 -37.95 3.13 -9.10
N ASP A 216 -38.02 3.89 -10.19
CA ASP A 216 -38.74 3.52 -11.41
C ASP A 216 -38.23 2.19 -12.00
N ARG A 217 -36.92 2.08 -12.27
CA ARG A 217 -36.33 0.90 -12.91
C ARG A 217 -36.34 -0.36 -12.04
N SER A 218 -36.13 -0.21 -10.74
CA SER A 218 -36.19 -1.32 -9.79
C SER A 218 -37.62 -1.79 -9.54
N ARG A 219 -38.62 -0.95 -9.87
CA ARG A 219 -40.03 -1.12 -9.49
C ARG A 219 -40.17 -1.25 -7.97
N GLY A 220 -39.47 -0.39 -7.24
CA GLY A 220 -39.43 -0.38 -5.77
C GLY A 220 -38.61 -1.51 -5.12
N ARG A 221 -37.90 -2.33 -5.90
CA ARG A 221 -37.10 -3.48 -5.39
C ARG A 221 -35.65 -3.11 -5.08
N ILE A 222 -35.45 -1.96 -4.44
CA ILE A 222 -34.14 -1.54 -3.97
C ILE A 222 -33.80 -2.36 -2.72
N LYS A 223 -32.68 -3.08 -2.76
CA LYS A 223 -32.16 -3.89 -1.64
C LYS A 223 -31.04 -3.20 -0.88
N SER A 224 -30.29 -2.33 -1.54
CA SER A 224 -29.12 -1.68 -0.94
C SER A 224 -29.01 -0.23 -1.38
N ILE A 225 -28.77 0.66 -0.41
CA ILE A 225 -28.60 2.09 -0.62
C ILE A 225 -27.21 2.49 -0.10
N GLU A 226 -26.40 3.10 -0.95
CA GLU A 226 -25.06 3.58 -0.61
C GLU A 226 -24.93 5.07 -0.96
N ILE A 227 -24.79 5.95 0.03
CA ILE A 227 -24.50 7.38 -0.17
C ILE A 227 -23.02 7.60 0.10
N THR A 228 -22.21 7.70 -0.95
CA THR A 228 -20.74 7.69 -0.82
C THR A 228 -20.09 9.05 -0.65
N ARG A 229 -20.83 10.12 -0.89
CA ARG A 229 -20.31 11.48 -0.92
C ARG A 229 -21.36 12.42 -0.36
N TYR A 230 -20.89 13.61 0.01
CA TYR A 230 -21.74 14.74 0.33
C TYR A 230 -22.85 14.93 -0.72
N VAL A 231 -24.09 14.89 -0.24
CA VAL A 231 -25.32 15.23 -0.96
C VAL A 231 -25.79 16.58 -0.44
N ALA A 232 -26.09 17.51 -1.34
CA ALA A 232 -26.59 18.82 -0.94
C ALA A 232 -27.92 18.69 -0.19
N GLU A 233 -28.13 19.50 0.85
CA GLU A 233 -29.33 19.38 1.69
C GLU A 233 -30.65 19.52 0.92
N ALA A 234 -30.65 20.32 -0.15
CA ALA A 234 -31.78 20.47 -1.06
C ALA A 234 -32.18 19.14 -1.73
N ASP A 235 -31.19 18.35 -2.16
CA ASP A 235 -31.43 17.04 -2.77
C ASP A 235 -31.82 15.99 -1.74
N THR A 236 -31.33 16.10 -0.51
CA THR A 236 -31.57 15.10 0.55
C THR A 236 -33.05 14.91 0.85
N ALA A 237 -33.84 15.99 0.93
CA ALA A 237 -35.28 15.87 1.18
C ALA A 237 -35.99 15.14 0.03
N ALA A 238 -35.61 15.46 -1.22
CA ALA A 238 -36.18 14.82 -2.40
C ALA A 238 -35.83 13.34 -2.46
N ILE A 239 -34.56 12.98 -2.21
CA ILE A 239 -34.10 11.58 -2.16
C ILE A 239 -34.82 10.81 -1.06
N ALA A 240 -34.92 11.40 0.14
CA ALA A 240 -35.56 10.76 1.29
C ALA A 240 -37.03 10.44 0.99
N ALA A 241 -37.76 11.38 0.38
CA ALA A 241 -39.14 11.20 -0.05
C ALA A 241 -39.29 10.15 -1.16
N GLU A 242 -38.44 10.22 -2.19
CA GLU A 242 -38.46 9.29 -3.32
C GLU A 242 -38.24 7.83 -2.89
N LEU A 243 -37.30 7.60 -1.95
CA LEU A 243 -36.96 6.27 -1.45
C LEU A 243 -37.91 5.76 -0.35
N ALA A 244 -38.79 6.61 0.17
CA ALA A 244 -39.63 6.30 1.33
C ALA A 244 -40.58 5.11 1.11
N SER A 245 -40.94 4.80 -0.14
CA SER A 245 -41.77 3.64 -0.52
C SER A 245 -40.97 2.35 -0.69
N SER A 246 -39.68 2.46 -1.02
CA SER A 246 -38.82 1.31 -1.29
C SER A 246 -38.07 0.84 -0.04
N ILE A 247 -37.95 1.70 0.98
CA ILE A 247 -37.13 1.47 2.17
C ILE A 247 -37.54 0.24 3.00
N GLU A 248 -38.80 -0.19 2.92
CA GLU A 248 -39.31 -1.36 3.66
C GLU A 248 -38.53 -2.64 3.33
N ASN A 249 -38.15 -2.80 2.05
CA ASN A 249 -37.47 -3.98 1.51
C ASN A 249 -35.94 -3.82 1.47
N VAL A 250 -35.40 -2.71 1.96
CA VAL A 250 -33.96 -2.45 1.92
C VAL A 250 -33.26 -3.28 3.00
N GLU A 251 -32.30 -4.08 2.54
CA GLU A 251 -31.48 -4.99 3.36
C GLU A 251 -30.19 -4.31 3.84
N SER A 252 -29.67 -3.31 3.11
CA SER A 252 -28.39 -2.65 3.45
C SER A 252 -28.46 -1.14 3.23
N VAL A 253 -28.12 -0.35 4.26
CA VAL A 253 -28.06 1.12 4.20
C VAL A 253 -26.67 1.59 4.63
N ASN A 254 -25.93 2.17 3.69
CA ASN A 254 -24.58 2.68 3.88
C ASN A 254 -24.53 4.18 3.62
N LEU A 255 -24.39 4.98 4.67
CA LEU A 255 -24.46 6.44 4.63
C LEU A 255 -23.09 7.03 4.97
N HIS A 256 -22.40 7.61 4.00
CA HIS A 256 -21.08 8.21 4.19
C HIS A 256 -21.12 9.74 4.04
N TYR A 257 -20.39 10.43 4.92
CA TYR A 257 -20.19 11.88 4.88
C TYR A 257 -21.49 12.70 4.94
N LEU A 258 -22.45 12.27 5.76
CA LEU A 258 -23.69 13.02 5.95
C LEU A 258 -23.47 14.27 6.81
N THR A 259 -24.05 15.39 6.37
CA THR A 259 -24.22 16.56 7.23
C THR A 259 -25.29 16.31 8.28
N GLN A 260 -25.31 17.18 9.28
CA GLN A 260 -26.34 17.17 10.30
C GLN A 260 -27.75 17.35 9.73
N GLY A 261 -27.94 18.30 8.81
CA GLY A 261 -29.24 18.51 8.16
C GLY A 261 -29.67 17.34 7.29
N ALA A 262 -28.73 16.72 6.56
CA ALA A 262 -29.04 15.63 5.64
C ALA A 262 -29.49 14.35 6.37
N SER A 263 -28.72 13.93 7.36
CA SER A 263 -29.02 12.74 8.16
C SER A 263 -30.35 12.83 8.90
N GLY A 264 -30.64 13.97 9.54
CA GLY A 264 -31.92 14.18 10.22
C GLY A 264 -33.12 14.02 9.28
N ARG A 265 -33.00 14.48 8.03
CA ARG A 265 -34.05 14.33 7.01
C ARG A 265 -34.26 12.88 6.57
N TYR A 266 -33.17 12.13 6.31
CA TYR A 266 -33.27 10.70 6.00
C TYR A 266 -33.92 9.93 7.16
N PHE A 267 -33.44 10.15 8.38
CA PHE A 267 -33.96 9.47 9.56
C PHE A 267 -35.41 9.80 9.86
N ALA A 268 -35.82 11.06 9.69
CA ALA A 268 -37.22 11.46 9.85
C ALA A 268 -38.13 10.80 8.78
N ALA A 269 -37.69 10.77 7.51
CA ALA A 269 -38.49 10.20 6.43
C ALA A 269 -38.63 8.67 6.50
N TRP A 270 -37.61 7.99 7.02
CA TRP A 270 -37.52 6.52 7.06
C TRP A 270 -37.81 5.94 8.44
N GLN A 271 -38.21 6.78 9.41
CA GLN A 271 -38.50 6.36 10.77
C GLN A 271 -39.55 5.23 10.81
N GLY A 272 -39.17 4.11 11.40
CA GLY A 272 -40.01 2.95 11.64
C GLY A 272 -40.34 2.16 10.39
N ARG A 273 -39.65 2.37 9.26
CA ARG A 273 -40.01 1.77 7.97
C ARG A 273 -39.12 0.61 7.54
N CYS A 274 -37.90 0.50 8.05
CA CYS A 274 -36.95 -0.52 7.59
C CYS A 274 -37.29 -1.88 8.23
N ARG A 275 -38.01 -2.75 7.50
CA ARG A 275 -38.44 -4.08 8.00
C ARG A 275 -37.43 -5.19 7.70
N ALA A 276 -36.74 -5.09 6.56
CA ALA A 276 -35.80 -6.11 6.08
C ALA A 276 -34.31 -5.76 6.33
N LEU A 277 -34.02 -4.72 7.12
CA LEU A 277 -32.67 -4.21 7.29
C LEU A 277 -31.77 -5.24 7.97
N ARG A 278 -30.65 -5.56 7.34
CA ARG A 278 -29.59 -6.45 7.83
C ARG A 278 -28.32 -5.70 8.15
N GLU A 279 -27.98 -4.71 7.34
CA GLU A 279 -26.75 -3.95 7.46
C GLU A 279 -27.04 -2.46 7.50
N LEU A 280 -26.48 -1.78 8.50
CA LEU A 280 -26.64 -0.36 8.70
C LEU A 280 -25.29 0.26 9.03
N LYS A 281 -24.71 0.97 8.08
CA LYS A 281 -23.43 1.66 8.25
C LYS A 281 -23.62 3.15 8.10
N VAL A 282 -23.27 3.89 9.15
CA VAL A 282 -23.39 5.34 9.19
C VAL A 282 -22.02 5.92 9.50
N LYS A 283 -21.43 6.58 8.51
CA LYS A 283 -20.23 7.40 8.67
C LYS A 283 -20.61 8.87 8.58
N SER A 284 -21.00 9.47 9.71
CA SER A 284 -21.53 10.84 9.76
C SER A 284 -20.75 11.75 10.71
N ASP A 285 -21.09 13.03 10.71
CA ASP A 285 -20.71 13.99 11.75
C ASP A 285 -21.24 13.53 13.13
N PRO A 286 -20.47 13.70 14.24
CA PRO A 286 -20.85 13.17 15.55
C PRO A 286 -22.12 13.82 16.13
N ARG A 287 -22.52 14.99 15.62
CA ARG A 287 -23.72 15.71 16.08
C ARG A 287 -25.02 15.05 15.63
N VAL A 288 -24.91 14.12 14.68
CA VAL A 288 -26.04 13.37 14.17
C VAL A 288 -26.34 12.22 15.11
N SER A 289 -27.25 12.53 16.04
CA SER A 289 -27.94 11.62 16.96
C SER A 289 -27.96 10.16 16.48
N GLN A 290 -27.05 9.36 17.03
CA GLN A 290 -26.98 7.92 16.80
C GLN A 290 -28.29 7.21 17.24
N HIS A 291 -29.10 7.86 18.08
CA HIS A 291 -30.47 7.42 18.46
C HIS A 291 -31.46 7.39 17.31
N ALA A 292 -31.34 8.33 16.37
CA ALA A 292 -32.26 8.43 15.25
C ALA A 292 -32.09 7.25 14.27
N MET A 293 -30.94 6.58 14.31
CA MET A 293 -30.66 5.44 13.46
C MET A 293 -31.50 4.23 13.83
N PHE A 294 -31.59 3.88 15.12
CA PHE A 294 -32.42 2.75 15.52
C PHE A 294 -33.91 3.02 15.36
N ARG A 295 -34.30 4.30 15.30
CA ARG A 295 -35.65 4.71 14.89
C ARG A 295 -35.94 4.39 13.43
N LEU A 296 -34.96 4.05 12.58
CA LEU A 296 -35.22 3.55 11.24
C LEU A 296 -35.91 2.18 11.24
N LEU A 297 -35.59 1.35 12.24
CA LEU A 297 -36.06 -0.02 12.31
C LEU A 297 -37.57 -0.04 12.51
N HIS A 298 -38.26 -0.80 11.66
CA HIS A 298 -39.64 -1.17 11.92
C HIS A 298 -39.69 -2.04 13.20
N HIS A 299 -40.80 -2.00 13.95
CA HIS A 299 -40.94 -2.75 15.20
C HIS A 299 -40.76 -4.28 15.00
N ASP A 300 -41.15 -4.79 13.82
CA ASP A 300 -40.94 -6.19 13.41
C ASP A 300 -39.55 -6.50 12.82
N CYS A 301 -38.64 -5.54 12.77
CA CYS A 301 -37.32 -5.77 12.17
C CYS A 301 -36.47 -6.66 13.07
N CYS A 302 -36.37 -7.95 12.76
CA CYS A 302 -35.55 -8.92 13.48
C CYS A 302 -34.32 -9.39 12.67
N SER A 303 -34.03 -8.74 11.55
CA SER A 303 -32.98 -9.15 10.60
C SER A 303 -31.67 -8.39 10.75
N LEU A 304 -31.57 -7.42 11.67
CA LEU A 304 -30.39 -6.57 11.79
C LEU A 304 -29.19 -7.39 12.28
N GLU A 305 -28.18 -7.55 11.42
CA GLU A 305 -26.99 -8.36 11.67
C GLU A 305 -25.74 -7.49 11.89
N VAL A 306 -25.64 -6.36 11.19
CA VAL A 306 -24.45 -5.50 11.17
C VAL A 306 -24.85 -4.05 11.40
N VAL A 307 -24.24 -3.43 12.41
CA VAL A 307 -24.34 -2.00 12.69
C VAL A 307 -22.93 -1.43 12.80
N GLU A 308 -22.59 -0.48 11.92
CA GLU A 308 -21.35 0.28 12.02
C GLU A 308 -21.66 1.77 12.10
N MET A 309 -21.22 2.42 13.17
CA MET A 309 -21.35 3.85 13.35
C MET A 309 -19.96 4.40 13.52
N ILE A 310 -19.48 5.21 12.59
CA ILE A 310 -18.12 5.74 12.67
C ILE A 310 -18.17 7.23 12.40
N THR A 311 -17.87 8.03 13.41
CA THR A 311 -17.77 9.46 13.20
C THR A 311 -16.65 9.80 12.22
N ALA A 312 -16.95 10.56 11.18
CA ALA A 312 -15.92 11.03 10.25
C ALA A 312 -15.05 12.10 10.94
N HIS A 313 -13.75 11.83 11.12
CA HIS A 313 -12.76 12.79 11.64
C HIS A 313 -12.52 13.95 10.66
N LEU A 314 -13.45 14.88 10.54
CA LEU A 314 -13.28 16.04 9.66
C LEU A 314 -12.61 17.23 10.37
N THR A 315 -12.47 17.20 11.70
CA THR A 315 -11.79 18.27 12.45
C THR A 315 -10.86 17.73 13.55
N PRO A 316 -9.60 18.19 13.63
CA PRO A 316 -8.64 17.77 14.65
C PRO A 316 -8.95 18.32 16.06
N THR A 317 -9.93 19.21 16.18
CA THR A 317 -10.43 19.67 17.48
C THR A 317 -11.44 18.66 18.03
N PRO A 318 -11.18 18.05 19.21
CA PRO A 318 -12.15 17.21 19.89
C PRO A 318 -13.26 18.10 20.42
N ILE A 319 -14.28 18.37 19.61
CA ILE A 319 -15.51 18.99 20.11
C ILE A 319 -16.24 17.87 20.84
N VAL A 320 -16.25 17.95 22.17
CA VAL A 320 -16.97 17.04 23.06
C VAL A 320 -18.46 17.29 22.84
N HIS A 321 -19.13 16.38 22.14
CA HIS A 321 -20.58 16.42 21.97
C HIS A 321 -21.21 15.39 22.89
N SER A 322 -22.12 15.85 23.74
CA SER A 322 -22.84 15.02 24.69
C SER A 322 -23.73 14.01 23.96
N PHE A 323 -23.56 12.73 24.29
CA PHE A 323 -24.43 11.65 23.85
C PHE A 323 -25.56 11.46 24.85
N ASP A 324 -26.64 12.20 24.71
CA ASP A 324 -27.81 11.97 25.53
C ASP A 324 -28.59 10.79 24.92
N ILE A 325 -28.24 9.56 25.29
CA ILE A 325 -29.17 8.44 25.14
C ILE A 325 -30.20 8.68 26.21
N GLY A 326 -31.36 9.24 25.88
CA GLY A 326 -32.45 9.23 26.86
C GLY A 326 -32.65 7.80 27.41
N THR A 327 -33.30 7.68 28.56
CA THR A 327 -33.59 6.44 29.32
C THR A 327 -34.40 5.34 28.59
N GLY A 328 -34.43 5.36 27.26
CA GLY A 328 -34.86 4.23 26.46
C GLY A 328 -34.28 4.39 25.06
N ILE A 329 -33.26 3.59 24.73
CA ILE A 329 -33.16 3.10 23.36
C ILE A 329 -34.50 2.41 23.10
N PRO A 330 -35.39 2.92 22.22
CA PRO A 330 -36.71 2.34 22.02
C PRO A 330 -36.59 1.12 21.10
N ILE A 331 -35.64 0.24 21.39
CA ILE A 331 -35.40 -0.98 20.64
C ILE A 331 -35.89 -2.12 21.51
N ALA A 332 -36.86 -2.86 20.98
CA ALA A 332 -37.22 -4.12 21.60
C ALA A 332 -36.01 -5.07 21.46
N PRO A 333 -35.61 -5.81 22.51
CA PRO A 333 -34.51 -6.78 22.42
C PRO A 333 -34.62 -7.74 21.21
N ALA A 334 -35.85 -8.05 20.78
CA ALA A 334 -36.13 -8.83 19.58
C ALA A 334 -35.49 -8.26 18.29
N GLN A 335 -35.34 -6.95 18.17
CA GLN A 335 -34.76 -6.31 16.99
C GLN A 335 -33.22 -6.45 16.92
N LEU A 336 -32.57 -6.71 18.06
CA LEU A 336 -31.12 -6.93 18.17
C LEU A 336 -30.75 -8.41 18.31
N ALA A 337 -31.74 -9.30 18.38
CA ALA A 337 -31.51 -10.73 18.57
C ALA A 337 -30.65 -11.37 17.46
N ALA A 338 -30.65 -10.79 16.24
CA ALA A 338 -29.83 -11.21 15.11
C ALA A 338 -28.49 -10.48 15.00
N LEU A 339 -28.23 -9.46 15.83
CA LEU A 339 -27.05 -8.62 15.73
C LEU A 339 -25.79 -9.44 16.01
N ARG A 340 -24.87 -9.44 15.05
CA ARG A 340 -23.58 -10.16 15.12
C ARG A 340 -22.40 -9.21 15.15
N HIS A 341 -22.54 -8.02 14.59
CA HIS A 341 -21.46 -7.07 14.43
C HIS A 341 -21.92 -5.67 14.84
N LEU A 342 -21.26 -5.10 15.83
CA LEU A 342 -21.53 -3.75 16.32
C LEU A 342 -20.23 -2.96 16.41
N VAL A 343 -20.16 -1.85 15.69
CA VAL A 343 -19.07 -0.86 15.79
C VAL A 343 -19.67 0.48 16.15
N LEU A 344 -19.22 1.06 17.26
CA LEU A 344 -19.62 2.38 17.74
C LEU A 344 -18.38 3.26 17.89
N GLY A 345 -18.16 4.13 16.91
CA GLY A 345 -16.95 4.92 16.75
C GLY A 345 -17.12 6.39 17.14
N HIS A 346 -16.19 6.89 17.95
CA HIS A 346 -15.97 8.29 18.37
C HIS A 346 -17.24 9.02 18.80
N GLY A 347 -17.86 8.54 19.90
CA GLY A 347 -18.95 9.20 20.64
C GLY A 347 -18.57 9.43 22.11
N VAL A 348 -19.25 10.35 22.79
CA VAL A 348 -19.04 10.61 24.23
C VAL A 348 -20.06 9.86 25.05
N VAL A 349 -19.74 8.78 25.74
CA VAL A 349 -20.77 8.08 26.54
C VAL A 349 -20.94 8.79 27.88
N HIS A 350 -22.18 9.15 28.22
CA HIS A 350 -22.49 9.69 29.55
C HIS A 350 -22.54 8.55 30.58
N SER A 351 -21.95 8.79 31.75
CA SER A 351 -21.69 7.84 32.85
C SER A 351 -22.92 7.15 33.43
N ASP A 352 -24.10 7.69 33.18
CA ASP A 352 -25.27 7.41 34.00
C ASP A 352 -26.06 6.22 33.45
N GLN A 353 -25.55 5.54 32.42
CA GLN A 353 -26.36 4.67 31.57
C GLN A 353 -25.65 3.37 31.23
N ALA A 354 -26.18 2.29 31.81
CA ALA A 354 -25.85 0.89 31.54
C ALA A 354 -26.26 0.42 30.13
N TRP A 355 -26.39 1.32 29.16
CA TRP A 355 -26.97 0.98 27.85
C TRP A 355 -26.06 0.08 27.02
N VAL A 356 -24.72 0.17 27.16
CA VAL A 356 -23.81 -0.75 26.47
C VAL A 356 -24.04 -2.18 26.95
N LEU A 357 -24.21 -2.33 28.27
CA LEU A 357 -24.56 -3.59 28.91
C LEU A 357 -25.97 -4.04 28.49
N ALA A 358 -26.95 -3.15 28.48
CA ALA A 358 -28.30 -3.44 28.01
C ALA A 358 -28.33 -3.86 26.53
N LEU A 359 -27.52 -3.22 25.68
CA LEU A 359 -27.42 -3.54 24.26
C LEU A 359 -26.74 -4.89 24.05
N ALA A 360 -25.66 -5.15 24.79
CA ALA A 360 -25.00 -6.44 24.80
C ALA A 360 -25.95 -7.56 25.27
N ALA A 361 -26.72 -7.33 26.33
CA ALA A 361 -27.75 -8.25 26.81
C ALA A 361 -28.87 -8.48 25.79
N ALA A 362 -29.24 -7.45 25.02
CA ALA A 362 -30.22 -7.54 23.95
C ALA A 362 -29.70 -8.24 22.67
N ALA A 363 -28.39 -8.40 22.53
CA ALA A 363 -27.73 -8.97 21.37
C ALA A 363 -26.96 -10.26 21.72
N PRO A 364 -27.65 -11.38 22.05
CA PRO A 364 -26.99 -12.60 22.49
C PRO A 364 -26.05 -13.20 21.42
N ARG A 365 -26.30 -12.94 20.13
CA ARG A 365 -25.50 -13.44 18.99
C ARG A 365 -24.32 -12.53 18.62
N LEU A 366 -24.02 -11.53 19.42
CA LEU A 366 -22.97 -10.56 19.14
C LEU A 366 -21.61 -11.25 19.09
N ALA A 367 -21.01 -11.27 17.89
CA ALA A 367 -19.72 -11.92 17.63
C ALA A 367 -18.56 -10.92 17.56
N HIS A 368 -18.86 -9.66 17.20
CA HIS A 368 -17.91 -8.58 17.05
C HIS A 368 -18.46 -7.31 17.71
N LEU A 369 -17.71 -6.77 18.67
CA LEU A 369 -18.02 -5.54 19.39
C LEU A 369 -16.82 -4.60 19.35
N GLU A 370 -17.00 -3.43 18.77
CA GLU A 370 -16.00 -2.36 18.75
C GLU A 370 -16.59 -1.08 19.35
N LEU A 371 -15.95 -0.56 20.39
CA LEU A 371 -16.38 0.61 21.14
C LEU A 371 -15.23 1.63 21.15
N ARG A 372 -15.37 2.74 20.41
CA ARG A 372 -14.45 3.88 20.47
C ARG A 372 -15.16 5.06 21.12
N CYS A 373 -15.29 5.04 22.43
CA CYS A 373 -16.04 6.06 23.15
C CYS A 373 -15.16 6.82 24.13
N THR A 374 -15.42 8.12 24.28
CA THR A 374 -14.77 8.95 25.29
C THR A 374 -15.72 9.18 26.46
N ASN A 375 -15.22 8.98 27.68
CA ASN A 375 -15.69 9.49 28.97
C ASN A 375 -16.49 8.57 29.93
N HIS A 376 -16.31 9.02 31.17
CA HIS A 376 -16.77 8.74 32.53
C HIS A 376 -16.95 7.30 33.02
N THR A 377 -16.34 7.07 34.19
CA THR A 377 -16.41 5.87 35.01
C THR A 377 -17.85 5.54 35.36
N ILE A 378 -18.37 4.49 34.74
CA ILE A 378 -19.58 3.82 35.22
C ILE A 378 -19.12 3.03 36.43
N SER A 379 -19.42 3.47 37.65
CA SER A 379 -19.30 2.56 38.80
C SER A 379 -20.34 1.48 38.59
N PRO A 380 -19.97 0.23 38.30
CA PRO A 380 -20.97 -0.83 38.32
C PRO A 380 -21.57 -0.83 39.74
N ALA A 381 -22.89 -0.67 39.83
CA ALA A 381 -23.60 -1.22 40.97
C ALA A 381 -23.35 -2.74 41.01
N ASP A 382 -23.68 -3.43 42.10
CA ASP A 382 -23.49 -4.88 42.30
C ASP A 382 -24.28 -5.79 41.31
N GLU A 383 -24.29 -5.49 40.02
CA GLU A 383 -24.95 -6.25 38.97
C GLU A 383 -24.06 -7.41 38.51
N ASP A 384 -24.70 -8.55 38.26
CA ASP A 384 -24.02 -9.75 37.74
C ASP A 384 -23.43 -9.49 36.34
N PRO A 385 -22.24 -10.04 36.04
CA PRO A 385 -21.61 -9.89 34.73
C PRO A 385 -22.47 -10.51 33.62
N ILE A 386 -22.63 -9.78 32.52
CA ILE A 386 -23.34 -10.28 31.35
C ILE A 386 -22.45 -11.25 30.60
N THR A 387 -22.95 -12.46 30.34
CA THR A 387 -22.24 -13.46 29.55
C THR A 387 -22.53 -13.29 28.06
N LEU A 388 -21.48 -13.08 27.26
CA LEU A 388 -21.56 -12.99 25.80
C LEU A 388 -20.84 -14.20 25.18
N GLU A 389 -21.54 -15.32 25.08
CA GLU A 389 -20.96 -16.59 24.62
C GLU A 389 -20.48 -16.55 23.17
N HIS A 390 -21.11 -15.75 22.32
CA HIS A 390 -20.75 -15.67 20.90
C HIS A 390 -19.68 -14.64 20.59
N LEU A 391 -19.27 -13.82 21.57
CA LEU A 391 -18.32 -12.73 21.34
C LEU A 391 -16.92 -13.27 21.09
N THR A 392 -16.44 -13.10 19.86
CA THR A 392 -15.11 -13.54 19.41
C THR A 392 -14.14 -12.38 19.25
N HIS A 393 -14.65 -11.17 19.02
CA HIS A 393 -13.85 -9.96 18.81
C HIS A 393 -14.36 -8.84 19.70
N LEU A 394 -13.50 -8.32 20.57
CA LEU A 394 -13.76 -7.17 21.43
C LEU A 394 -12.68 -6.13 21.23
N GLU A 395 -13.10 -4.95 20.78
CA GLU A 395 -12.25 -3.78 20.69
C GLU A 395 -12.85 -2.65 21.53
N VAL A 396 -12.01 -2.09 22.39
CA VAL A 396 -12.34 -0.96 23.24
C VAL A 396 -11.22 0.03 23.07
N CYS A 397 -11.50 1.12 22.36
CA CYS A 397 -10.54 2.18 22.09
C CYS A 397 -10.92 3.46 22.83
N ASP A 398 -9.89 4.27 23.07
CA ASP A 398 -9.99 5.58 23.70
C ASP A 398 -10.53 5.53 25.14
N ARG A 399 -10.89 6.71 25.68
CA ARG A 399 -11.15 6.97 27.10
C ARG A 399 -12.46 6.35 27.60
N THR A 400 -12.72 5.07 27.36
CA THR A 400 -13.89 4.43 27.95
C THR A 400 -13.63 4.29 29.44
N GLY A 401 -14.38 5.03 30.26
CA GLY A 401 -14.48 4.76 31.69
C GLY A 401 -15.27 3.48 31.99
N LEU A 402 -15.36 2.54 31.04
CA LEU A 402 -15.81 1.19 31.32
C LEU A 402 -14.85 0.65 32.38
N LEU A 403 -15.31 0.66 33.63
CA LEU A 403 -14.61 0.07 34.75
C LEU A 403 -14.48 -1.40 34.43
N THR A 404 -13.31 -1.74 33.90
CA THR A 404 -12.89 -3.09 33.53
C THR A 404 -13.95 -3.92 32.79
N PRO A 405 -14.04 -3.88 31.45
CA PRO A 405 -14.94 -4.74 30.68
C PRO A 405 -15.02 -6.18 31.18
N THR A 406 -13.92 -6.74 31.69
CA THR A 406 -13.88 -8.11 32.23
C THR A 406 -14.67 -8.33 33.52
N LYS A 407 -14.99 -7.28 34.28
CA LYS A 407 -15.89 -7.36 35.44
C LYS A 407 -17.36 -7.30 35.03
N ALA A 408 -17.68 -6.59 33.95
CA ALA A 408 -19.06 -6.39 33.50
C ALA A 408 -19.47 -7.40 32.41
N LEU A 409 -18.51 -7.94 31.66
CA LEU A 409 -18.71 -8.85 30.54
C LEU A 409 -17.90 -10.14 30.75
N HIS A 410 -18.61 -11.26 30.83
CA HIS A 410 -18.00 -12.58 30.77
C HIS A 410 -17.96 -13.06 29.30
N THR A 411 -16.76 -13.27 28.75
CA THR A 411 -16.55 -13.52 27.31
C THR A 411 -15.73 -14.79 27.08
N PRO A 412 -16.30 -15.99 27.32
CA PRO A 412 -15.54 -17.24 27.36
C PRO A 412 -14.90 -17.63 26.01
N ASN A 413 -15.47 -17.18 24.89
CA ASN A 413 -15.01 -17.51 23.54
C ASN A 413 -14.25 -16.36 22.86
N LEU A 414 -13.77 -15.38 23.64
CA LEU A 414 -13.06 -14.24 23.08
C LEU A 414 -11.73 -14.66 22.45
N SER A 415 -11.57 -14.39 21.17
CA SER A 415 -10.39 -14.76 20.38
C SER A 415 -9.49 -13.56 20.04
N VAL A 416 -10.08 -12.37 19.97
CA VAL A 416 -9.39 -11.11 19.65
C VAL A 416 -9.78 -10.05 20.66
N TYR A 417 -8.80 -9.47 21.34
CA TYR A 417 -8.98 -8.36 22.26
C TYR A 417 -8.09 -7.18 21.86
N SER A 418 -8.67 -5.98 21.81
CA SER A 418 -7.96 -4.76 21.52
C SER A 418 -8.34 -3.65 22.51
N ALA A 419 -7.33 -3.10 23.17
CA ALA A 419 -7.38 -1.95 24.05
C ALA A 419 -6.47 -0.81 23.54
N TRP A 420 -6.33 -0.66 22.22
CA TRP A 420 -5.42 0.33 21.64
C TRP A 420 -5.73 1.75 22.14
N ASN A 421 -4.67 2.47 22.54
CA ASN A 421 -4.71 3.86 23.02
C ASN A 421 -5.46 4.06 24.35
N TRP A 422 -5.60 3.00 25.15
CA TRP A 422 -6.18 3.08 26.49
C TRP A 422 -5.18 3.80 27.43
N HIS A 423 -5.34 5.12 27.63
CA HIS A 423 -4.63 6.02 28.58
C HIS A 423 -3.47 6.93 28.11
N THR A 424 -3.36 7.35 26.85
CA THR A 424 -2.30 8.33 26.50
C THR A 424 -2.53 9.78 27.03
N ARG A 425 -1.79 10.10 28.10
CA ARG A 425 -1.13 11.38 28.48
C ARG A 425 -1.91 12.65 28.80
N SER A 426 -3.24 12.72 28.71
CA SER A 426 -3.93 14.04 28.73
C SER A 426 -5.02 14.25 29.78
N SER A 427 -5.23 13.34 30.74
CA SER A 427 -6.21 13.55 31.83
C SER A 427 -5.54 13.44 33.21
N PRO A 428 -5.85 14.33 34.16
CA PRO A 428 -5.43 14.18 35.55
C PRO A 428 -6.15 12.98 36.18
N GLY A 429 -5.41 11.95 36.57
CA GLY A 429 -5.91 10.75 37.25
C GLY A 429 -4.87 9.64 37.28
N PRO A 430 -4.95 8.70 38.25
CA PRO A 430 -4.10 7.52 38.21
C PRO A 430 -4.42 6.69 36.96
N PRO A 431 -3.41 6.17 36.23
CA PRO A 431 -3.64 5.32 35.08
C PRO A 431 -4.40 4.07 35.52
N LEU A 432 -5.56 3.76 34.91
CA LEU A 432 -6.16 2.45 35.15
C LEU A 432 -5.22 1.41 34.51
N SER A 433 -4.97 0.32 35.20
CA SER A 433 -4.13 -0.74 34.67
C SER A 433 -4.90 -1.48 33.58
N VAL A 434 -4.49 -1.31 32.32
CA VAL A 434 -4.98 -2.15 31.22
C VAL A 434 -4.79 -3.64 31.53
N LEU A 435 -3.79 -3.97 32.36
CA LEU A 435 -3.44 -5.34 32.73
C LEU A 435 -4.48 -5.99 33.65
N ASP A 436 -5.26 -5.21 34.41
CA ASP A 436 -6.39 -5.76 35.18
C ASP A 436 -7.48 -6.32 34.27
N ASN A 437 -7.67 -5.71 33.09
CA ASN A 437 -8.54 -6.27 32.07
C ASN A 437 -7.92 -7.51 31.44
N VAL A 438 -6.63 -7.45 31.09
CA VAL A 438 -5.94 -8.58 30.46
C VAL A 438 -6.02 -9.84 31.34
N ARG A 439 -5.87 -9.71 32.66
CA ARG A 439 -5.96 -10.82 33.61
C ARG A 439 -7.31 -11.58 33.58
N GLY A 440 -8.39 -10.92 33.17
CA GLY A 440 -9.72 -11.54 33.06
C GLY A 440 -10.04 -12.16 31.70
N LEU A 441 -9.12 -12.08 30.73
CA LEU A 441 -9.35 -12.58 29.37
C LEU A 441 -9.13 -14.10 29.30
N PRO A 442 -9.81 -14.82 28.39
CA PRO A 442 -9.65 -16.26 28.28
C PRO A 442 -8.26 -16.65 27.73
N PRO A 443 -7.69 -17.79 28.15
CA PRO A 443 -6.39 -18.28 27.67
C PRO A 443 -6.40 -18.72 26.19
N THR A 444 -7.59 -18.86 25.60
CA THR A 444 -7.82 -19.15 24.17
C THR A 444 -7.59 -17.93 23.27
N LEU A 445 -7.29 -16.77 23.84
CA LEU A 445 -7.03 -15.54 23.09
C LEU A 445 -5.92 -15.74 22.06
N THR A 446 -6.21 -15.38 20.80
CA THR A 446 -5.28 -15.50 19.67
C THR A 446 -4.64 -14.18 19.27
N SER A 447 -5.29 -13.05 19.59
CA SER A 447 -4.82 -11.72 19.23
C SER A 447 -5.03 -10.74 20.40
N LEU A 448 -3.93 -10.11 20.82
CA LEU A 448 -3.91 -9.12 21.90
C LEU A 448 -3.28 -7.82 21.39
N ASP A 449 -4.09 -6.76 21.34
CA ASP A 449 -3.65 -5.41 20.97
C ASP A 449 -3.77 -4.45 22.16
N ILE A 450 -2.66 -4.16 22.82
CA ILE A 450 -2.57 -3.22 23.96
C ILE A 450 -1.61 -2.08 23.66
N GLY A 451 -1.45 -1.72 22.38
CA GLY A 451 -0.56 -0.63 22.00
C GLY A 451 -1.06 0.74 22.49
N ARG A 452 -0.12 1.66 22.71
CA ARG A 452 -0.35 2.99 23.30
C ARG A 452 -1.01 2.94 24.68
N CYS A 453 -0.83 1.86 25.43
CA CYS A 453 -1.29 1.77 26.81
C CYS A 453 -0.16 2.11 27.78
N GLY A 454 -0.51 2.69 28.93
CA GLY A 454 0.40 2.71 30.07
C GLY A 454 0.47 1.32 30.68
N LEU A 455 1.65 0.69 30.69
CA LEU A 455 1.80 -0.67 31.21
C LEU A 455 3.00 -0.80 32.16
N ASN A 456 2.86 -1.72 33.11
CA ASN A 456 3.98 -2.25 33.88
C ASN A 456 4.48 -3.52 33.18
N GLN A 457 5.69 -3.46 32.63
CA GLN A 457 6.25 -4.57 31.86
C GLN A 457 6.46 -5.84 32.69
N ALA A 458 6.79 -5.74 33.98
CA ALA A 458 6.96 -6.90 34.84
C ALA A 458 5.62 -7.62 35.08
N GLU A 459 4.56 -6.86 35.28
CA GLU A 459 3.21 -7.41 35.42
C GLU A 459 2.73 -8.05 34.11
N LEU A 460 2.96 -7.40 32.96
CA LEU A 460 2.66 -7.98 31.65
C LEU A 460 3.39 -9.33 31.47
N LEU A 461 4.68 -9.38 31.78
CA LEU A 461 5.48 -10.61 31.72
C LEU A 461 4.94 -11.71 32.66
N GLY A 462 4.33 -11.35 33.79
CA GLY A 462 3.65 -12.32 34.66
C GLY A 462 2.38 -12.92 34.05
N LEU A 463 1.67 -12.16 33.19
CA LEU A 463 0.40 -12.56 32.58
C LEU A 463 0.57 -13.32 31.25
N LEU A 464 1.58 -12.98 30.45
CA LEU A 464 1.77 -13.60 29.13
C LEU A 464 1.80 -15.14 29.10
N PRO A 465 2.37 -15.87 30.09
CA PRO A 465 2.34 -17.34 30.10
C PRO A 465 0.94 -17.95 30.04
N GLU A 466 -0.10 -17.22 30.48
CA GLU A 466 -1.48 -17.69 30.49
C GLU A 466 -2.08 -17.77 29.07
N PHE A 467 -1.56 -16.99 28.11
CA PHE A 467 -2.07 -16.89 26.74
C PHE A 467 -1.29 -17.78 25.77
N THR A 468 -1.27 -19.09 26.02
CA THR A 468 -0.53 -20.05 25.17
C THR A 468 -1.01 -20.11 23.72
N SER A 469 -2.26 -19.72 23.45
CA SER A 469 -2.86 -19.67 22.10
C SER A 469 -2.55 -18.37 21.34
N LEU A 470 -1.84 -17.42 21.96
CA LEU A 470 -1.62 -16.10 21.38
C LEU A 470 -0.72 -16.16 20.14
N ARG A 471 -1.24 -15.67 19.03
CA ARG A 471 -0.59 -15.61 17.71
C ARG A 471 -0.16 -14.19 17.34
N PHE A 472 -0.89 -13.18 17.82
CA PHE A 472 -0.58 -11.77 17.62
C PHE A 472 -0.48 -11.01 18.92
N LEU A 473 0.61 -10.25 19.07
CA LEU A 473 0.83 -9.34 20.19
C LEU A 473 1.21 -7.96 19.66
N ASN A 474 0.43 -6.94 19.99
CA ASN A 474 0.78 -5.54 19.78
C ASN A 474 0.96 -4.80 21.11
N VAL A 475 2.17 -4.33 21.33
CA VAL A 475 2.60 -3.58 22.52
C VAL A 475 3.26 -2.27 22.12
N SER A 476 2.96 -1.77 20.92
CA SER A 476 3.57 -0.57 20.33
C SER A 476 3.35 0.67 21.19
N PHE A 477 4.36 1.53 21.31
CA PHE A 477 4.31 2.79 22.07
C PHE A 477 3.97 2.62 23.56
N CYS A 478 4.31 1.49 24.17
CA CYS A 478 4.02 1.20 25.57
C CYS A 478 5.22 1.35 26.50
N GLY A 479 6.38 1.75 25.98
CA GLY A 479 7.59 1.93 26.78
C GLY A 479 8.29 0.62 27.15
N ILE A 480 8.09 -0.44 26.37
CA ILE A 480 8.76 -1.72 26.58
C ILE A 480 10.25 -1.68 26.20
N ASP A 481 11.05 -2.50 26.86
CA ASP A 481 12.48 -2.68 26.60
C ASP A 481 12.84 -4.08 26.09
N ASN A 482 14.15 -4.39 26.03
CA ASN A 482 14.65 -5.67 25.55
C ASN A 482 14.26 -6.87 26.44
N THR A 483 13.86 -6.67 27.71
CA THR A 483 13.53 -7.79 28.61
C THR A 483 12.30 -8.57 28.14
N LEU A 484 11.34 -7.91 27.47
CA LEU A 484 10.21 -8.60 26.81
C LEU A 484 10.71 -9.54 25.71
N LEU A 485 11.64 -9.08 24.88
CA LEU A 485 12.18 -9.89 23.78
C LEU A 485 12.96 -11.11 24.29
N GLU A 486 13.71 -10.97 25.38
CA GLU A 486 14.40 -12.12 26.00
C GLU A 486 13.39 -13.15 26.54
N ALA A 487 12.33 -12.70 27.23
CA ALA A 487 11.29 -13.61 27.69
C ALA A 487 10.59 -14.35 26.52
N LEU A 488 10.42 -13.69 25.37
CA LEU A 488 9.90 -14.31 24.14
C LEU A 488 10.88 -15.32 23.52
N VAL A 489 12.19 -15.12 23.67
CA VAL A 489 13.24 -16.08 23.28
C VAL A 489 13.15 -17.32 24.16
N ASP A 490 12.96 -17.12 25.47
CA ASP A 490 12.83 -18.17 26.48
C ASP A 490 11.54 -18.97 26.31
N GLY A 491 10.55 -18.43 25.59
CA GLY A 491 9.40 -19.19 25.09
C GLY A 491 8.06 -18.86 25.75
N ILE A 492 7.93 -17.67 26.38
CA ILE A 492 6.71 -17.24 27.09
C ILE A 492 5.43 -17.18 26.23
N LEU A 493 5.54 -17.28 24.90
CA LEU A 493 4.42 -17.37 23.94
C LEU A 493 4.77 -18.30 22.77
N PRO A 494 4.62 -19.63 22.89
CA PRO A 494 5.13 -20.60 21.91
C PRO A 494 4.46 -20.51 20.52
N ASN A 495 3.24 -19.98 20.44
CA ASN A 495 2.46 -19.87 19.19
C ASN A 495 2.50 -18.48 18.54
N LEU A 496 3.30 -17.54 19.08
CA LEU A 496 3.38 -16.19 18.54
C LEU A 496 3.93 -16.17 17.10
N THR A 497 3.10 -15.71 16.17
CA THR A 497 3.44 -15.57 14.73
C THR A 497 3.63 -14.12 14.31
N ALA A 498 3.04 -13.17 15.03
CA ALA A 498 3.03 -11.77 14.64
C ALA A 498 3.26 -10.85 15.85
N LEU A 499 4.18 -9.89 15.71
CA LEU A 499 4.62 -9.05 16.81
C LEU A 499 4.77 -7.59 16.39
N SER A 500 4.09 -6.68 17.08
CA SER A 500 4.22 -5.24 16.88
C SER A 500 4.91 -4.58 18.08
N LEU A 501 6.05 -3.94 17.80
CA LEU A 501 6.94 -3.28 18.75
C LEU A 501 7.17 -1.82 18.35
N ALA A 502 6.28 -1.21 17.58
CA ALA A 502 6.51 0.13 17.05
C ALA A 502 6.71 1.16 18.17
N GLY A 503 7.56 2.16 17.94
CA GLY A 503 7.76 3.29 18.85
C GLY A 503 8.62 3.04 20.08
N HIS A 504 9.50 2.02 20.06
CA HIS A 504 10.43 1.74 21.16
C HIS A 504 11.89 1.91 20.74
N ASP A 505 12.47 3.05 21.13
CA ASP A 505 13.86 3.36 20.80
C ASP A 505 14.89 2.52 21.58
N VAL A 506 14.48 1.89 22.70
CA VAL A 506 15.35 1.05 23.56
C VAL A 506 15.51 -0.38 23.00
N ILE A 507 14.63 -0.78 22.08
CA ILE A 507 14.69 -2.12 21.49
C ILE A 507 15.86 -2.22 20.53
N SER A 508 16.72 -3.20 20.78
CA SER A 508 17.94 -3.44 20.00
C SER A 508 17.81 -4.61 19.05
N ALA A 509 18.67 -4.63 18.02
CA ALA A 509 18.71 -5.66 16.98
C ALA A 509 19.01 -7.08 17.52
N GLY A 510 19.78 -7.18 18.61
CA GLY A 510 20.29 -8.45 19.14
C GLY A 510 19.19 -9.39 19.64
N PRO A 511 18.38 -8.99 20.62
CA PRO A 511 17.26 -9.78 21.14
C PRO A 511 16.24 -10.12 20.05
N LEU A 512 15.89 -9.16 19.18
CA LEU A 512 14.96 -9.41 18.07
C LEU A 512 15.48 -10.49 17.10
N ARG A 513 16.78 -10.45 16.78
CA ARG A 513 17.43 -11.48 15.97
C ARG A 513 17.40 -12.84 16.65
N ARG A 514 17.71 -12.91 17.95
CA ARG A 514 17.67 -14.17 18.71
C ARG A 514 16.27 -14.75 18.76
N LEU A 515 15.24 -13.89 18.92
CA LEU A 515 13.86 -14.31 18.87
C LEU A 515 13.54 -15.00 17.53
N VAL A 516 13.76 -14.31 16.41
CA VAL A 516 13.47 -14.86 15.07
C VAL A 516 14.26 -16.15 14.81
N TYR A 517 15.55 -16.17 15.15
CA TYR A 517 16.42 -17.33 14.89
C TYR A 517 16.07 -18.53 15.78
N GLY A 518 15.76 -18.26 17.04
CA GLY A 518 15.31 -19.28 17.99
C GLY A 518 14.00 -19.94 17.58
N ARG A 519 13.10 -19.21 16.90
CA ARG A 519 11.87 -19.77 16.32
C ARG A 519 12.10 -20.65 15.10
N LEU A 520 13.23 -20.45 14.40
CA LEU A 520 13.60 -21.22 13.22
C LEU A 520 14.57 -22.37 13.53
N GLY A 521 14.97 -22.56 14.79
CA GLY A 521 16.02 -23.51 15.15
C GLY A 521 17.39 -23.15 14.56
N ILE A 522 17.59 -21.91 14.14
CA ILE A 522 18.87 -21.44 13.63
C ILE A 522 19.72 -21.08 14.86
N GLU A 523 20.78 -21.85 15.12
CA GLU A 523 21.73 -21.50 16.16
C GLU A 523 22.30 -20.12 15.85
N ALA A 524 22.01 -19.14 16.72
CA ALA A 524 22.62 -17.83 16.60
C ALA A 524 24.13 -18.01 16.78
N ALA A 525 24.89 -17.82 15.69
CA ALA A 525 26.34 -17.89 15.72
C ALA A 525 26.83 -17.12 16.96
N LYS A 526 27.42 -17.84 17.92
CA LYS A 526 27.89 -17.26 19.18
C LYS A 526 28.66 -16.01 18.81
N ALA A 527 28.14 -14.85 19.22
CA ALA A 527 28.76 -13.57 18.88
C ALA A 527 30.22 -13.69 19.28
N LYS A 528 31.14 -13.65 18.30
CA LYS A 528 32.57 -13.61 18.60
C LYS A 528 32.73 -12.47 19.60
N PRO A 529 33.18 -12.73 20.84
CA PRO A 529 33.26 -11.70 21.86
C PRO A 529 33.99 -10.54 21.21
N ALA A 530 33.33 -9.37 21.15
CA ALA A 530 33.88 -8.20 20.50
C ALA A 530 35.31 -8.08 20.99
N SER A 531 36.27 -8.22 20.07
CA SER A 531 37.68 -8.25 20.44
C SER A 531 37.92 -6.94 21.16
N VAL A 532 37.97 -6.99 22.50
CA VAL A 532 38.26 -5.82 23.32
C VAL A 532 39.58 -5.36 22.76
N LYS A 533 39.58 -4.20 22.08
CA LYS A 533 40.80 -3.60 21.56
C LYS A 533 41.65 -3.40 22.80
N ARG A 534 42.54 -4.36 23.09
CA ARG A 534 43.49 -4.25 24.19
C ARG A 534 44.24 -2.98 23.87
N SER A 535 44.04 -1.96 24.70
CA SER A 535 44.89 -0.78 24.68
C SER A 535 46.32 -1.27 24.66
N ALA A 536 47.12 -0.79 23.70
CA ALA A 536 48.52 -1.18 23.54
C ALA A 536 49.38 -0.88 24.78
N PHE A 537 48.80 -0.23 25.80
CA PHE A 537 49.43 0.18 27.05
C PHE A 537 48.92 -0.55 28.30
N ALA A 538 48.11 -1.60 28.18
CA ALA A 538 47.69 -2.37 29.35
C ALA A 538 48.83 -3.26 29.87
N PRO A 539 49.29 -3.12 31.13
CA PRO A 539 50.38 -3.91 31.69
C PRO A 539 50.02 -5.40 31.76
N LYS A 540 50.98 -6.27 31.39
CA LYS A 540 50.86 -7.74 31.41
C LYS A 540 50.50 -8.22 32.82
N LYS A 541 49.21 -8.48 33.08
CA LYS A 541 48.77 -9.17 34.30
C LYS A 541 49.13 -10.65 34.21
N ARG A 542 49.94 -11.09 35.18
CA ARG A 542 50.45 -12.45 35.39
C ARG A 542 49.27 -13.43 35.56
N SER A 543 49.24 -14.48 34.75
CA SER A 543 48.22 -15.53 34.76
C SER A 543 48.18 -16.27 36.10
N LYS A 544 47.00 -16.37 36.71
CA LYS A 544 46.71 -17.16 37.90
C LYS A 544 46.07 -18.50 37.44
N PRO A 545 46.40 -19.66 38.05
CA PRO A 545 45.90 -20.95 37.59
C PRO A 545 44.40 -21.09 37.78
N GLU A 546 43.77 -21.64 36.75
CA GLU A 546 42.35 -21.93 36.59
C GLU A 546 41.94 -23.11 37.50
N ALA A 547 41.01 -22.87 38.41
CA ALA A 547 40.37 -23.93 39.18
C ALA A 547 39.17 -24.45 38.38
N SER A 548 39.18 -25.75 38.06
CA SER A 548 38.09 -26.43 37.36
C SER A 548 36.88 -26.56 38.28
N ALA A 549 35.88 -25.70 38.08
CA ALA A 549 34.55 -25.89 38.66
C ALA A 549 33.67 -26.66 37.65
N SER A 550 33.29 -27.87 38.04
CA SER A 550 32.32 -28.72 37.36
C SER A 550 30.95 -28.02 37.30
N GLN A 551 30.51 -27.64 36.10
CA GLN A 551 29.15 -27.13 35.90
C GLN A 551 28.15 -28.29 35.87
N PRO A 552 27.04 -28.22 36.62
CA PRO A 552 26.00 -29.23 36.59
C PRO A 552 25.27 -29.19 35.24
N THR A 553 25.16 -30.36 34.63
CA THR A 553 24.41 -30.58 33.39
C THR A 553 22.91 -30.49 33.70
N SER A 554 22.36 -29.27 33.68
CA SER A 554 20.91 -29.08 33.69
C SER A 554 20.34 -29.64 32.39
N GLN A 555 19.62 -30.76 32.49
CA GLN A 555 18.90 -31.38 31.39
C GLN A 555 17.87 -30.37 30.85
N LEU A 556 18.17 -29.80 29.68
CA LEU A 556 17.26 -28.94 28.93
C LEU A 556 16.04 -29.78 28.52
N LEU A 557 14.89 -29.53 29.15
CA LEU A 557 13.59 -29.98 28.67
C LEU A 557 13.47 -29.60 27.18
N GLN A 558 13.33 -30.61 26.32
CA GLN A 558 13.24 -30.40 24.87
C GLN A 558 12.00 -29.56 24.58
N ALA A 559 12.23 -28.28 24.25
CA ALA A 559 11.17 -27.37 23.87
C ALA A 559 10.48 -27.91 22.61
N GLY A 560 9.14 -27.98 22.63
CA GLY A 560 8.36 -28.35 21.46
C GLY A 560 8.65 -27.46 20.24
N PRO A 561 8.27 -27.92 19.03
CA PRO A 561 8.49 -27.16 17.80
C PRO A 561 7.89 -25.75 17.92
N LYS A 562 8.74 -24.73 17.81
CA LYS A 562 8.33 -23.32 17.91
C LYS A 562 7.78 -22.85 16.56
N VAL A 563 6.67 -22.11 16.57
CA VAL A 563 6.09 -21.56 15.34
C VAL A 563 6.94 -20.37 14.85
N PRO A 564 7.26 -20.27 13.55
CA PRO A 564 8.03 -19.15 13.00
C PRO A 564 7.25 -17.84 13.05
N ILE A 565 7.96 -16.73 13.29
CA ILE A 565 7.36 -15.38 13.22
C ILE A 565 7.27 -14.96 11.76
N THR A 566 6.06 -14.64 11.30
CA THR A 566 5.77 -14.25 9.92
C THR A 566 5.59 -12.75 9.72
N TRP A 567 5.31 -12.01 10.80
CA TRP A 567 5.03 -10.57 10.75
C TRP A 567 5.67 -9.82 11.91
N ILE A 568 6.42 -8.75 11.62
CA ILE A 568 7.05 -7.87 12.62
C ILE A 568 6.83 -6.41 12.23
N CYS A 569 6.37 -5.57 13.17
CA CYS A 569 6.38 -4.12 13.02
C CYS A 569 7.32 -3.48 14.04
N VAL A 570 8.33 -2.77 13.54
CA VAL A 570 9.28 -1.95 14.32
C VAL A 570 9.32 -0.51 13.78
N ASP A 571 8.15 -0.03 13.34
CA ASP A 571 7.98 1.36 12.93
C ASP A 571 8.38 2.30 14.07
N GLN A 572 8.99 3.45 13.77
CA GLN A 572 9.39 4.42 14.80
C GLN A 572 10.33 3.88 15.89
N CYS A 573 11.05 2.77 15.64
CA CYS A 573 12.11 2.29 16.54
C CYS A 573 13.47 2.80 16.05
N ASN A 574 13.85 4.02 16.43
CA ASN A 574 15.03 4.69 15.88
C ASN A 574 16.35 4.05 16.33
N GLY A 575 16.34 3.32 17.46
CA GLY A 575 17.48 2.54 17.95
C GLY A 575 17.76 1.23 17.18
N MET A 576 16.88 0.84 16.25
CA MET A 576 17.03 -0.40 15.49
C MET A 576 18.03 -0.24 14.33
N ALA A 577 19.13 -0.99 14.37
CA ALA A 577 20.12 -1.01 13.29
C ALA A 577 19.50 -1.50 11.97
N VAL A 578 19.49 -0.68 10.92
CA VAL A 578 18.81 -0.99 9.65
C VAL A 578 19.36 -2.24 8.97
N GLU A 579 20.64 -2.53 9.18
CA GLU A 579 21.34 -3.70 8.62
C GLU A 579 20.70 -5.00 9.11
N ILE A 580 20.21 -5.06 10.35
CA ILE A 580 19.59 -6.29 10.88
C ILE A 580 18.29 -6.61 10.14
N LEU A 581 17.55 -5.59 9.73
CA LEU A 581 16.24 -5.76 9.09
C LEU A 581 16.42 -6.43 7.72
N SER A 582 17.52 -6.15 7.02
CA SER A 582 17.86 -6.85 5.78
C SER A 582 18.09 -8.35 5.99
N VAL A 583 18.63 -8.74 7.15
CA VAL A 583 18.86 -10.14 7.52
C VAL A 583 17.55 -10.80 7.93
N LEU A 584 16.74 -10.13 8.76
CA LEU A 584 15.46 -10.67 9.24
C LEU A 584 14.45 -10.85 8.10
N ARG A 585 14.45 -9.97 7.10
CA ARG A 585 13.56 -10.09 5.91
C ARG A 585 13.76 -11.38 5.10
N LYS A 586 14.88 -12.09 5.28
CA LYS A 586 15.08 -13.41 4.67
C LYS A 586 14.26 -14.51 5.35
N HIS A 587 13.77 -14.23 6.54
CA HIS A 587 13.19 -15.21 7.47
C HIS A 587 11.77 -14.84 7.89
N VAL A 588 11.44 -13.54 7.88
CA VAL A 588 10.12 -13.01 8.22
C VAL A 588 9.54 -12.36 6.97
N PRO A 589 8.48 -12.93 6.37
CA PRO A 589 7.84 -12.41 5.17
C PRO A 589 7.46 -10.93 5.26
N PHE A 590 6.93 -10.49 6.39
CA PHE A 590 6.47 -9.11 6.59
C PHE A 590 7.25 -8.42 7.71
N ILE A 591 8.12 -7.47 7.35
CA ILE A 591 8.78 -6.57 8.32
C ILE A 591 8.52 -5.11 7.93
N SER A 592 7.87 -4.37 8.82
CA SER A 592 7.71 -2.92 8.72
C SER A 592 8.71 -2.19 9.61
N ASN A 593 9.34 -1.14 9.10
CA ASN A 593 10.31 -0.28 9.81
C ASN A 593 10.20 1.19 9.36
N GLN A 594 8.97 1.69 9.23
CA GLN A 594 8.73 3.05 8.77
C GLN A 594 8.96 4.07 9.89
N ASN A 595 9.79 5.08 9.62
CA ASN A 595 10.03 6.22 10.51
C ASN A 595 9.25 7.49 10.11
N GLY A 596 8.27 7.36 9.20
CA GLY A 596 7.33 8.43 8.82
C GLY A 596 6.05 8.44 9.69
N PRO A 597 5.02 9.24 9.34
CA PRO A 597 3.77 9.30 10.08
C PRO A 597 3.23 7.90 10.43
N VAL A 598 2.77 7.74 11.67
CA VAL A 598 2.27 6.47 12.18
C VAL A 598 1.00 6.11 11.39
N VAL A 599 1.05 4.98 10.69
CA VAL A 599 -0.13 4.40 10.05
C VAL A 599 -0.68 3.37 11.02
N GLU A 600 -1.78 3.72 11.68
CA GLU A 600 -2.34 2.94 12.79
C GLU A 600 -2.67 1.49 12.37
N ASP A 601 -3.40 1.30 11.27
CA ASP A 601 -3.75 -0.03 10.75
C ASP A 601 -2.52 -0.91 10.53
N ARG A 602 -1.40 -0.32 10.10
CA ARG A 602 -0.15 -1.07 9.92
C ARG A 602 0.48 -1.45 11.24
N VAL A 603 0.54 -0.55 12.21
CA VAL A 603 1.08 -0.86 13.54
C VAL A 603 0.23 -1.91 14.24
N ARG A 604 -1.08 -1.89 14.01
CA ARG A 604 -2.04 -2.83 14.61
C ARG A 604 -2.22 -4.12 13.80
N GLY A 605 -1.58 -4.25 12.64
CA GLY A 605 -1.73 -5.41 11.76
C GLY A 605 -3.17 -5.64 11.32
N ARG A 606 -3.83 -4.61 10.77
CA ARG A 606 -5.25 -4.57 10.38
C ARG A 606 -5.45 -4.18 8.92
N GLY A 607 -6.65 -4.45 8.40
CA GLY A 607 -7.06 -4.07 7.05
C GLY A 607 -6.11 -4.64 5.99
N ALA A 608 -5.52 -3.77 5.16
CA ALA A 608 -4.52 -4.19 4.16
C ALA A 608 -3.20 -4.71 4.77
N PHE A 609 -3.02 -4.58 6.08
CA PHE A 609 -1.84 -5.03 6.83
C PHE A 609 -2.17 -6.19 7.80
N ALA A 610 -3.34 -6.82 7.65
CA ALA A 610 -3.80 -7.93 8.46
C ALA A 610 -2.75 -9.05 8.53
N TRP A 611 -2.27 -9.35 9.74
CA TRP A 611 -1.21 -10.34 9.98
C TRP A 611 -1.66 -11.78 9.70
N ASP A 612 -2.97 -12.00 9.77
CA ASP A 612 -3.68 -13.26 9.54
C ASP A 612 -4.30 -13.35 8.13
N SER A 613 -4.08 -12.34 7.29
CA SER A 613 -4.56 -12.41 5.91
C SER A 613 -3.94 -13.62 5.20
N ASP A 614 -4.78 -14.45 4.59
CA ASP A 614 -4.38 -15.59 3.73
C ASP A 614 -3.65 -15.13 2.45
N LEU A 615 -3.01 -13.96 2.46
CA LEU A 615 -2.07 -13.47 1.46
C LEU A 615 -0.77 -14.29 1.46
N ALA A 616 -0.86 -15.60 1.68
CA ALA A 616 0.11 -16.57 1.29
C ALA A 616 0.23 -16.54 -0.25
N CYS A 617 0.91 -15.52 -0.80
CA CYS A 617 1.53 -15.72 -2.10
C CYS A 617 2.49 -16.89 -1.88
N GLU A 618 2.21 -18.04 -2.49
CA GLU A 618 3.01 -19.28 -2.40
C GLU A 618 4.51 -19.07 -2.73
N HIS A 619 4.84 -17.89 -3.26
CA HIS A 619 6.17 -17.44 -3.66
C HIS A 619 6.76 -16.38 -2.71
N ALA A 620 6.41 -16.39 -1.42
CA ALA A 620 6.89 -15.43 -0.41
C ALA A 620 8.43 -15.29 -0.38
N ALA A 621 9.17 -16.33 -0.78
CA ALA A 621 10.63 -16.31 -0.92
C ALA A 621 11.16 -15.26 -1.91
N GLU A 622 10.35 -14.78 -2.87
CA GLU A 622 10.74 -13.81 -3.91
C GLU A 622 10.30 -12.35 -3.64
N GLY A 623 9.85 -12.02 -2.43
CA GLY A 623 9.84 -10.62 -1.95
C GLY A 623 8.53 -9.83 -2.06
N CYS A 624 7.39 -10.42 -1.66
CA CYS A 624 6.21 -9.59 -1.39
C CYS A 624 6.54 -8.61 -0.25
N HIS A 625 6.46 -7.30 -0.54
CA HIS A 625 6.84 -6.24 0.40
C HIS A 625 5.79 -5.14 0.37
N LEU A 626 5.51 -4.52 1.52
CA LEU A 626 4.72 -3.29 1.54
C LEU A 626 5.50 -2.16 0.87
N ARG A 627 4.92 -1.51 -0.15
CA ARG A 627 5.50 -0.32 -0.79
C ARG A 627 4.53 0.85 -0.76
N LYS A 628 5.11 2.06 -0.69
CA LYS A 628 4.37 3.31 -0.82
C LYS A 628 3.95 3.50 -2.28
N ARG A 629 2.69 3.87 -2.53
CA ARG A 629 2.21 4.28 -3.88
C ARG A 629 2.94 5.57 -4.27
N ARG A 630 3.41 5.65 -5.52
CA ARG A 630 4.18 6.81 -6.01
C ARG A 630 3.33 8.05 -6.33
N ALA A 631 2.00 7.94 -6.39
CA ALA A 631 1.12 8.99 -6.92
C ALA A 631 0.10 9.55 -5.91
N ASP A 632 -0.17 8.85 -4.80
CA ASP A 632 -1.05 9.31 -3.72
C ASP A 632 -0.18 9.42 -2.45
N GLU A 633 -0.09 10.59 -1.83
CA GLU A 633 0.93 10.87 -0.80
C GLU A 633 0.84 9.99 0.46
N ASP A 634 -0.27 9.27 0.68
CA ASP A 634 -0.51 8.44 1.86
C ASP A 634 -0.90 6.97 1.57
N GLY A 635 -1.00 6.57 0.31
CA GLY A 635 -1.39 5.20 -0.05
C GLY A 635 -0.24 4.19 0.09
N TRP A 636 -0.49 3.08 0.77
CA TRP A 636 0.40 1.90 0.78
C TRP A 636 -0.31 0.73 0.11
N TYR A 637 0.44 -0.15 -0.55
CA TYR A 637 -0.07 -1.41 -1.07
C TYR A 637 0.94 -2.51 -0.82
N VAL A 638 0.44 -3.75 -0.71
CA VAL A 638 1.30 -4.93 -0.77
C VAL A 638 1.84 -5.02 -2.20
N HIS A 639 3.10 -4.66 -2.39
CA HIS A 639 3.76 -4.84 -3.67
C HIS A 639 4.22 -6.29 -3.76
N HIS A 640 3.36 -7.08 -4.40
CA HIS A 640 3.71 -8.40 -4.85
C HIS A 640 4.78 -8.27 -5.95
N THR A 641 6.02 -8.70 -5.66
CA THR A 641 7.01 -8.98 -6.72
C THR A 641 6.74 -10.32 -7.41
N CYS A 642 5.87 -11.16 -6.84
CA CYS A 642 5.53 -12.47 -7.41
C CYS A 642 4.75 -12.31 -8.73
N LYS A 643 5.15 -13.09 -9.77
CA LYS A 643 4.67 -12.96 -11.16
C LYS A 643 3.15 -13.14 -11.32
N GLN A 644 2.50 -13.95 -10.47
CA GLN A 644 1.06 -14.24 -10.57
C GLN A 644 0.16 -13.05 -10.22
N ALA A 645 0.56 -12.22 -9.24
CA ALA A 645 -0.23 -11.03 -8.86
C ALA A 645 -0.19 -9.88 -9.90
N ARG A 646 0.61 -10.02 -10.97
CA ARG A 646 0.59 -9.10 -12.13
C ARG A 646 -0.43 -9.50 -13.20
N GLN A 647 -1.03 -10.68 -13.08
CA GLN A 647 -1.90 -11.28 -14.09
C GLN A 647 -3.38 -11.35 -13.68
N GLY A 648 -3.71 -11.01 -12.44
CA GLY A 648 -5.08 -10.76 -11.96
C GLY A 648 -5.23 -9.30 -11.57
#